data_AF-A0AAQ4FKR6-F1
#
_entry.id   AF-A0AAQ4FKR6-F1
#
_cell.length_a   1.000
_cell.length_b   1.000
_cell.length_c   1.000
_cell.angle_alpha   90.00
_cell.angle_beta   90.00
_cell.angle_gamma   90.00
#
_symmetry.space_group_name_H-M   'P 1'
#
loop_
_entity.id
_entity.type
_entity.pdbx_description
1 polymer ?
#
loop_
_entity_poly.entity_id
_entity_poly.type
_entity_poly.pdbx_seq_one_letter_code
_entity_poly.pdbx_strand_id
1 'polypeptide(L)'
;MTIRYDGYVLETPGCSLPLYNPYHSSIRTLFAANPTYEAMCSARNVTVLVQNFDKFTLNAGALRRAYNVSHRETHCYYREVLRNESAMIPDKTPELGPIVPLPIGKPLRAEYVQVSCNANGKLLFEDYYFVPRPKRQKPKASASNQAHSQSRWINVLILGLDATSRTNFHRHMKLTGRFLEEELGAFEFLAYNKVGDNSFPNLVPLLTGLTGHEVESLIAHSKDVDALPFVWNPYKRRGHTTVYIDEMATYGTFTFPNLTGFRQVPADYYPVPMLQLLDDIDSRGPYCVGSRLKTAELINYLGQVLKLNRHKPMFSFMWLGYVTHDDMNGLKLIDAKLNVLLRELSASGVLEKTALFLISDHGPRTGKFRTIEFGRYEEKNPFFFLALPKHFLKENPGAAAQLEVNQRRMVTAYDLHATLLGLSKFPALSSAATERGLSLMGRIPPERTCADAFVPPEFCACIGTSSSLSDHKVALSFAHYAVSYINALAELHFPGRCVVWELNSVQESSVLGGRVAGKVLLRVMITTTPTAHFEVYGTIRAESAWEKRVDFLQRLDIYGNQTKCLPKSRWMKVFWFEVEFLTPVFRNMTIHHEGFLLETPGCSLPLYNPYHYAIRSLFTEDPPHEAICASRNLTVLAQNIDRFTLDAGALRRGYNATREKIVCHYREVFRNESAAIPDTTPQLGPAVPLPFGGPVKAEYVQVSCKESGKLLFVDYFFIPRTKRQKPKPSASNEARSQSRWMNVLILGIDSTSRMNFHRHMKLTRRYLEEELGAFEFVAFNKAGDNSFPNLAPLLTGLPGPEAESLMARSEKADDLPFVWNSYKRRGYTTLYIDEMPQYGPFTYPNYTGFKRVPADYYPISILRLMDDSDSSARFCVGSRLKSTELITYLAQVLEMNRHIPMFSFVWLSHLTHDHMNGLKLMDAEIEAFLRELSACGVLEKTALFFISDHGPRIGPFRSVEFGRYEDRNPFCFLALPKHFLAEHPRTAAQLEVNQRRLVTAYDLHATLLGLSKFPALSTASTERGLSLMGRIPPERTCGDAFVAPEFCACIGTSSSLSDQKVALSFAHYALSYINALAELHFPG
;
A
#
# COMPACT_ATOMS: atom_id res chain seq x y z
N MET A 1 -24.45 -4.40 31.14
CA MET A 1 -23.27 -4.64 32.00
C MET A 1 -22.11 -3.87 31.40
N THR A 2 -21.39 -3.07 32.18
CA THR A 2 -20.12 -2.46 31.74
C THR A 2 -19.06 -3.55 31.61
N ILE A 3 -18.38 -3.62 30.47
CA ILE A 3 -17.26 -4.55 30.30
C ILE A 3 -16.07 -3.95 31.06
N ARG A 4 -15.47 -4.72 31.97
CA ARG A 4 -14.18 -4.36 32.57
C ARG A 4 -13.07 -4.99 31.73
N TYR A 5 -12.13 -4.17 31.28
CA TYR A 5 -10.88 -4.60 30.66
C TYR A 5 -9.81 -4.85 31.72
N ASP A 6 -8.84 -5.72 31.43
CA ASP A 6 -7.88 -6.29 32.40
C ASP A 6 -6.64 -5.39 32.61
N GLY A 7 -6.75 -4.09 32.29
CA GLY A 7 -5.64 -3.13 32.22
C GLY A 7 -5.51 -2.55 30.81
N TYR A 8 -4.29 -2.21 30.40
CA TYR A 8 -4.01 -1.65 29.08
C TYR A 8 -2.98 -2.45 28.29
N VAL A 9 -3.25 -2.69 27.01
CA VAL A 9 -2.31 -3.24 26.02
C VAL A 9 -1.25 -2.19 25.69
N LEU A 10 -1.66 -0.93 25.73
CA LEU A 10 -0.81 0.24 25.65
C LEU A 10 -1.23 1.24 26.72
N GLU A 11 -0.28 1.68 27.54
CA GLU A 11 -0.45 2.90 28.31
C GLU A 11 0.67 3.88 27.94
N THR A 12 0.27 5.04 27.45
CA THR A 12 1.12 6.18 27.08
C THR A 12 0.42 7.46 27.53
N PRO A 13 1.13 8.59 27.77
CA PRO A 13 0.57 9.85 28.28
C PRO A 13 -0.71 10.40 27.63
N GLY A 14 -1.19 9.83 26.53
CA GLY A 14 -2.61 9.92 26.23
C GLY A 14 -3.33 8.80 25.47
N CYS A 15 -2.67 7.79 24.86
CA CYS A 15 -3.39 6.58 24.46
C CYS A 15 -3.21 5.52 25.52
N SER A 16 -4.32 5.31 26.19
CA SER A 16 -4.61 4.11 26.95
C SER A 16 -5.46 3.21 26.04
N LEU A 17 -4.86 2.16 25.49
CA LEU A 17 -5.56 1.14 24.71
C LEU A 17 -5.92 -0.04 25.63
N PRO A 18 -7.22 -0.34 25.84
CA PRO A 18 -7.68 -1.36 26.79
C PRO A 18 -7.20 -2.77 26.46
N LEU A 19 -6.79 -3.52 27.50
CA LEU A 19 -6.52 -4.94 27.40
C LEU A 19 -7.82 -5.73 27.52
N TYR A 20 -8.36 -6.14 26.37
CA TYR A 20 -9.40 -7.16 26.33
C TYR A 20 -8.82 -8.52 25.92
N ASN A 21 -9.35 -9.58 26.52
CA ASN A 21 -9.00 -10.97 26.23
C ASN A 21 -9.43 -11.37 24.80
N PRO A 22 -8.55 -11.95 23.95
CA PRO A 22 -8.92 -12.42 22.60
C PRO A 22 -10.08 -13.43 22.55
N TYR A 23 -10.35 -14.10 23.67
CA TYR A 23 -11.40 -15.11 23.86
C TYR A 23 -12.47 -14.66 24.88
N HIS A 24 -12.72 -13.35 24.97
CA HIS A 24 -13.70 -12.76 25.89
C HIS A 24 -15.08 -13.44 25.82
N SER A 25 -15.83 -13.45 26.93
CA SER A 25 -17.08 -14.23 27.03
C SER A 25 -18.17 -13.75 26.05
N SER A 26 -18.23 -12.45 25.78
CA SER A 26 -19.25 -11.81 24.93
C SER A 26 -19.21 -12.19 23.44
N ILE A 27 -18.13 -12.83 22.98
CA ILE A 27 -17.89 -13.19 21.57
C ILE A 27 -17.92 -14.69 21.31
N ARG A 28 -18.03 -15.53 22.36
CA ARG A 28 -17.98 -17.00 22.24
C ARG A 28 -19.05 -17.58 21.30
N THR A 29 -20.19 -16.90 21.15
CA THR A 29 -21.31 -17.29 20.28
C THR A 29 -21.13 -16.87 18.82
N LEU A 30 -20.06 -16.13 18.49
CA LEU A 30 -19.77 -15.64 17.13
C LEU A 30 -18.67 -16.46 16.42
N PHE A 31 -18.01 -17.38 17.13
CA PHE A 31 -16.98 -18.25 16.57
C PHE A 31 -17.55 -19.55 15.99
N ALA A 32 -17.29 -19.79 14.71
CA ALA A 32 -17.53 -21.07 14.06
C ALA A 32 -16.34 -22.02 14.27
N ALA A 33 -16.60 -23.29 14.56
CA ALA A 33 -15.53 -24.26 14.81
C ALA A 33 -14.63 -24.49 13.58
N ASN A 34 -15.19 -24.41 12.36
CA ASN A 34 -14.50 -24.39 11.08
C ASN A 34 -15.34 -23.58 10.06
N PRO A 35 -14.74 -22.68 9.27
CA PRO A 35 -15.37 -22.19 8.04
C PRO A 35 -15.53 -23.32 7.03
N THR A 36 -16.61 -23.34 6.26
CA THR A 36 -16.97 -24.48 5.39
C THR A 36 -16.41 -24.40 3.97
N TYR A 37 -15.75 -23.30 3.62
CA TYR A 37 -15.52 -22.96 2.22
C TYR A 37 -14.55 -23.93 1.49
N GLU A 38 -13.48 -24.44 2.12
CA GLU A 38 -12.59 -25.44 1.46
C GLU A 38 -13.35 -26.71 1.04
N ALA A 39 -14.31 -27.16 1.85
CA ALA A 39 -15.17 -28.30 1.50
C ALA A 39 -16.17 -27.96 0.38
N MET A 40 -16.76 -26.74 0.41
CA MET A 40 -17.66 -26.24 -0.64
C MET A 40 -17.00 -26.26 -2.03
N CYS A 41 -15.72 -25.94 -2.10
CA CYS A 41 -15.01 -25.88 -3.37
C CYS A 41 -14.49 -27.25 -3.81
N SER A 42 -13.99 -28.06 -2.87
CA SER A 42 -13.56 -29.45 -3.13
C SER A 42 -14.64 -30.31 -3.81
N ALA A 43 -15.92 -29.97 -3.62
CA ALA A 43 -17.08 -30.63 -4.21
C ALA A 43 -17.41 -30.21 -5.67
N ARG A 44 -16.79 -29.14 -6.21
CA ARG A 44 -17.02 -28.70 -7.60
C ARG A 44 -16.15 -29.50 -8.59
N ASN A 45 -16.52 -29.49 -9.88
CA ASN A 45 -15.93 -30.29 -10.98
C ASN A 45 -14.45 -30.62 -10.77
N VAL A 46 -14.17 -31.91 -10.50
CA VAL A 46 -12.85 -32.49 -10.28
C VAL A 46 -11.85 -31.75 -11.14
N THR A 47 -10.93 -31.05 -10.49
CA THR A 47 -9.88 -30.36 -11.21
C THR A 47 -9.10 -31.37 -12.00
N VAL A 48 -8.86 -30.99 -13.24
CA VAL A 48 -8.38 -31.94 -14.21
C VAL A 48 -7.12 -31.45 -14.92
N LEU A 49 -6.90 -30.15 -15.21
CA LEU A 49 -5.53 -29.60 -15.44
C LEU A 49 -4.97 -29.02 -14.13
N VAL A 50 -3.63 -29.03 -13.93
CA VAL A 50 -2.92 -28.96 -12.63
C VAL A 50 -1.39 -28.84 -12.81
N GLN A 51 -0.64 -28.21 -11.86
CA GLN A 51 0.42 -27.24 -12.26
C GLN A 51 1.81 -27.18 -11.57
N ASN A 52 2.82 -26.65 -12.31
CA ASN A 52 4.27 -26.72 -12.05
C ASN A 52 5.13 -25.56 -12.67
N PHE A 53 4.63 -24.79 -13.67
CA PHE A 53 5.25 -23.72 -14.51
C PHE A 53 4.33 -23.35 -15.69
N ASP A 54 4.73 -23.34 -16.99
CA ASP A 54 3.89 -23.05 -18.19
C ASP A 54 3.43 -24.21 -19.18
N LYS A 55 3.67 -25.54 -18.97
CA LYS A 55 3.25 -26.72 -19.83
C LYS A 55 2.03 -27.42 -19.28
N PHE A 56 1.45 -28.17 -20.19
CA PHE A 56 0.20 -28.83 -20.04
C PHE A 56 0.44 -30.29 -20.32
N THR A 57 0.21 -31.16 -19.35
CA THR A 57 0.07 -32.60 -19.59
C THR A 57 -1.40 -32.89 -19.81
N LEU A 58 -1.72 -34.09 -20.30
CA LEU A 58 -2.99 -34.71 -19.95
C LEU A 58 -2.77 -35.80 -18.90
N ASN A 59 -3.86 -36.26 -18.30
CA ASN A 59 -3.87 -37.04 -17.06
C ASN A 59 -4.77 -38.23 -17.22
N ALA A 60 -4.16 -39.36 -17.54
CA ALA A 60 -4.88 -40.61 -17.64
C ALA A 60 -5.66 -40.95 -16.36
N GLY A 61 -5.19 -40.52 -15.18
CA GLY A 61 -5.80 -40.85 -13.89
C GLY A 61 -7.08 -40.09 -13.55
N ALA A 62 -7.19 -38.78 -13.84
CA ALA A 62 -8.41 -38.01 -13.58
C ALA A 62 -9.32 -37.86 -14.80
N LEU A 63 -8.80 -37.87 -16.05
CA LEU A 63 -9.65 -38.05 -17.23
C LEU A 63 -10.47 -39.33 -17.09
N ARG A 64 -9.83 -40.45 -16.75
CA ARG A 64 -10.50 -41.73 -16.62
C ARG A 64 -11.43 -41.82 -15.41
N ARG A 65 -11.13 -41.13 -14.30
CA ARG A 65 -11.99 -41.13 -13.09
C ARG A 65 -13.17 -40.15 -13.16
N ALA A 66 -13.00 -38.97 -13.75
CA ALA A 66 -14.03 -37.92 -13.76
C ALA A 66 -14.83 -37.86 -15.07
N TYR A 67 -14.26 -38.33 -16.18
CA TYR A 67 -14.84 -38.20 -17.52
C TYR A 67 -14.85 -39.51 -18.35
N ASN A 68 -14.23 -40.59 -17.85
CA ASN A 68 -14.09 -41.89 -18.51
C ASN A 68 -13.53 -41.84 -19.95
N VAL A 69 -12.63 -40.89 -20.25
CA VAL A 69 -11.95 -40.75 -21.55
C VAL A 69 -10.43 -40.86 -21.41
N SER A 70 -9.72 -41.07 -22.52
CA SER A 70 -8.25 -41.09 -22.56
C SER A 70 -7.64 -39.76 -23.05
N HIS A 71 -6.32 -39.65 -22.86
CA HIS A 71 -5.51 -38.56 -23.43
C HIS A 71 -5.61 -38.49 -24.97
N ARG A 72 -5.88 -39.60 -25.67
CA ARG A 72 -5.94 -39.62 -27.15
C ARG A 72 -7.26 -39.07 -27.71
N GLU A 73 -8.33 -39.12 -26.95
CA GLU A 73 -9.66 -38.62 -27.36
C GLU A 73 -9.88 -37.15 -26.95
N THR A 74 -9.11 -36.67 -25.98
CA THR A 74 -9.30 -35.34 -25.37
C THR A 74 -8.54 -34.26 -26.14
N HIS A 75 -9.27 -33.33 -26.74
CA HIS A 75 -8.77 -32.23 -27.57
C HIS A 75 -9.03 -30.89 -26.89
N CYS A 76 -8.02 -30.02 -26.89
CA CYS A 76 -7.92 -28.95 -25.91
C CYS A 76 -7.53 -27.61 -26.54
N TYR A 77 -8.10 -26.54 -25.98
CA TYR A 77 -8.01 -25.19 -26.54
C TYR A 77 -7.89 -24.15 -25.43
N TYR A 78 -7.38 -22.98 -25.79
CA TYR A 78 -7.33 -21.83 -24.90
C TYR A 78 -7.79 -20.57 -25.65
N ARG A 79 -8.28 -19.58 -24.92
CA ARG A 79 -8.47 -18.20 -25.41
C ARG A 79 -7.68 -17.28 -24.51
N GLU A 80 -6.94 -16.33 -25.06
CA GLU A 80 -6.33 -15.30 -24.24
C GLU A 80 -7.42 -14.44 -23.59
N VAL A 81 -7.41 -14.21 -22.27
CA VAL A 81 -8.18 -13.08 -21.74
C VAL A 81 -7.39 -11.83 -22.07
N LEU A 82 -8.09 -10.86 -22.65
CA LEU A 82 -7.55 -9.66 -23.24
C LEU A 82 -8.29 -8.41 -22.71
N ARG A 83 -7.54 -7.35 -22.44
CA ARG A 83 -8.08 -6.09 -21.97
C ARG A 83 -8.54 -5.32 -23.19
N ASN A 84 -9.79 -4.90 -23.22
CA ASN A 84 -10.21 -3.99 -24.27
C ASN A 84 -9.65 -2.59 -23.97
N GLU A 85 -8.40 -2.33 -24.35
CA GLU A 85 -7.77 -1.00 -24.27
C GLU A 85 -8.47 0.06 -25.15
N SER A 86 -9.43 -0.34 -26.01
CA SER A 86 -10.28 0.56 -26.81
C SER A 86 -11.66 0.81 -26.20
N ALA A 87 -12.02 0.18 -25.08
CA ALA A 87 -13.28 0.40 -24.40
C ALA A 87 -13.30 1.75 -23.69
N MET A 88 -14.51 2.30 -23.49
CA MET A 88 -14.69 3.54 -22.71
C MET A 88 -14.29 3.36 -21.24
N ILE A 89 -14.49 2.15 -20.70
CA ILE A 89 -14.05 1.73 -19.38
C ILE A 89 -13.38 0.35 -19.53
N PRO A 90 -12.09 0.29 -19.89
CA PRO A 90 -11.38 -0.99 -20.10
C PRO A 90 -11.41 -1.88 -18.85
N ASP A 91 -11.33 -1.26 -17.69
CA ASP A 91 -11.43 -1.87 -16.36
C ASP A 91 -12.85 -2.22 -15.93
N LYS A 92 -13.79 -2.30 -16.88
CA LYS A 92 -15.09 -2.96 -16.78
C LYS A 92 -15.42 -3.67 -18.10
N THR A 93 -14.41 -4.06 -18.89
CA THR A 93 -14.59 -4.70 -20.20
C THR A 93 -13.44 -5.70 -20.50
N PRO A 94 -13.47 -6.89 -19.86
CA PRO A 94 -12.66 -8.03 -20.30
C PRO A 94 -13.13 -8.58 -21.65
N GLU A 95 -12.18 -9.05 -22.45
CA GLU A 95 -12.41 -9.75 -23.71
C GLU A 95 -11.73 -11.11 -23.74
N LEU A 96 -12.15 -11.96 -24.68
CA LEU A 96 -11.56 -13.27 -24.89
C LEU A 96 -11.09 -13.36 -26.35
N GLY A 97 -9.77 -13.46 -26.53
CA GLY A 97 -9.11 -13.63 -27.81
C GLY A 97 -9.48 -14.93 -28.55
N PRO A 98 -8.85 -15.19 -29.71
CA PRO A 98 -9.19 -16.33 -30.55
C PRO A 98 -8.95 -17.67 -29.85
N ILE A 99 -9.75 -18.68 -30.23
CA ILE A 99 -9.59 -20.06 -29.76
C ILE A 99 -8.37 -20.67 -30.46
N VAL A 100 -7.36 -21.05 -29.68
CA VAL A 100 -6.10 -21.63 -30.18
C VAL A 100 -5.87 -23.02 -29.57
N PRO A 101 -5.42 -24.03 -30.34
CA PRO A 101 -5.10 -25.36 -29.82
C PRO A 101 -4.09 -25.30 -28.68
N LEU A 102 -4.37 -26.08 -27.63
CA LEU A 102 -3.59 -26.09 -26.39
C LEU A 102 -2.30 -26.90 -26.58
N PRO A 103 -1.11 -26.28 -26.48
CA PRO A 103 0.12 -27.00 -26.77
C PRO A 103 0.53 -27.87 -25.56
N ILE A 104 0.26 -29.16 -25.67
CA ILE A 104 0.55 -30.16 -24.62
C ILE A 104 2.03 -30.50 -24.65
N GLY A 105 2.70 -30.36 -23.50
CA GLY A 105 4.15 -30.49 -23.38
C GLY A 105 4.97 -29.47 -24.18
N LYS A 106 4.31 -28.58 -24.95
CA LYS A 106 4.87 -27.57 -25.87
C LYS A 106 4.33 -26.14 -25.63
N PRO A 107 5.10 -25.08 -25.91
CA PRO A 107 5.03 -23.93 -25.00
C PRO A 107 3.91 -22.92 -25.25
N LEU A 108 3.11 -22.56 -24.23
CA LEU A 108 2.00 -21.61 -24.42
C LEU A 108 2.50 -20.19 -24.61
N ARG A 109 1.62 -19.34 -25.09
CA ARG A 109 1.94 -17.97 -25.42
C ARG A 109 1.10 -16.99 -24.62
N ALA A 110 -0.22 -17.08 -24.62
CA ALA A 110 -1.08 -16.14 -23.91
C ALA A 110 -0.69 -15.89 -22.44
N GLU A 111 -1.11 -14.78 -21.82
CA GLU A 111 -0.83 -14.54 -20.40
C GLU A 111 -1.98 -14.81 -19.44
N TYR A 112 -3.21 -14.83 -19.92
CA TYR A 112 -4.40 -15.31 -19.20
C TYR A 112 -5.14 -16.16 -20.16
N VAL A 113 -5.65 -17.29 -19.73
CA VAL A 113 -6.52 -18.06 -20.57
C VAL A 113 -7.62 -18.77 -19.81
N GLN A 114 -8.85 -18.50 -20.24
CA GLN A 114 -9.92 -19.50 -20.24
C GLN A 114 -9.42 -20.76 -20.96
N VAL A 115 -9.69 -21.94 -20.39
CA VAL A 115 -9.33 -23.23 -21.04
C VAL A 115 -10.51 -24.18 -21.05
N SER A 116 -10.79 -24.67 -22.25
CA SER A 116 -11.81 -25.67 -22.54
C SER A 116 -11.20 -26.86 -23.26
N CYS A 117 -11.76 -28.05 -23.00
CA CYS A 117 -11.53 -29.21 -23.85
C CYS A 117 -12.81 -29.95 -24.12
N ASN A 118 -12.78 -30.66 -25.24
CA ASN A 118 -13.80 -31.60 -25.63
C ASN A 118 -13.20 -33.00 -25.81
N ALA A 119 -14.06 -34.00 -25.71
CA ALA A 119 -13.83 -35.31 -26.28
C ALA A 119 -15.10 -35.69 -27.05
N ASN A 120 -14.95 -36.28 -28.23
CA ASN A 120 -16.07 -36.69 -29.09
C ASN A 120 -17.11 -35.56 -29.32
N GLY A 121 -16.64 -34.32 -29.53
CA GLY A 121 -17.45 -33.12 -29.75
C GLY A 121 -18.08 -32.50 -28.49
N LYS A 122 -18.05 -33.17 -27.33
CA LYS A 122 -18.67 -32.69 -26.08
C LYS A 122 -17.66 -31.97 -25.20
N LEU A 123 -17.98 -30.75 -24.77
CA LEU A 123 -17.24 -30.00 -23.75
C LEU A 123 -17.20 -30.83 -22.44
N LEU A 124 -15.99 -31.17 -21.99
CA LEU A 124 -15.78 -31.84 -20.71
C LEU A 124 -15.89 -30.84 -19.54
N PHE A 125 -15.41 -29.62 -19.79
CA PHE A 125 -15.28 -28.57 -18.80
C PHE A 125 -14.85 -27.25 -19.46
N GLU A 126 -14.93 -26.21 -18.64
CA GLU A 126 -14.18 -24.97 -18.74
C GLU A 126 -13.88 -24.53 -17.31
N ASP A 127 -12.83 -23.75 -17.10
CA ASP A 127 -12.51 -23.02 -15.87
C ASP A 127 -11.41 -22.00 -16.22
N TYR A 128 -11.09 -21.15 -15.24
CA TYR A 128 -10.63 -19.80 -15.51
C TYR A 128 -9.31 -19.48 -14.90
N TYR A 129 -8.38 -19.25 -15.81
CA TYR A 129 -7.04 -18.99 -15.40
C TYR A 129 -6.12 -18.36 -16.45
N PHE A 130 -4.86 -18.75 -16.44
CA PHE A 130 -3.92 -17.83 -15.86
C PHE A 130 -2.52 -18.32 -16.31
N VAL A 131 -1.69 -17.50 -16.99
CA VAL A 131 -0.57 -17.87 -17.91
C VAL A 131 0.69 -16.96 -17.92
N PRO A 132 1.36 -16.70 -16.78
CA PRO A 132 2.29 -15.61 -16.29
C PRO A 132 3.79 -15.50 -16.69
N ARG A 133 4.29 -14.38 -17.25
CA ARG A 133 5.44 -14.34 -18.19
C ARG A 133 6.69 -13.45 -17.88
N PRO A 134 7.97 -13.86 -18.16
CA PRO A 134 9.12 -12.95 -18.00
C PRO A 134 8.91 -11.66 -18.75
N LYS A 135 9.54 -10.52 -18.46
CA LYS A 135 9.40 -9.39 -19.40
C LYS A 135 10.68 -8.62 -19.64
N ARG A 136 11.41 -8.70 -20.80
CA ARG A 136 12.63 -7.85 -20.97
C ARG A 136 12.33 -6.38 -21.01
N GLN A 137 13.13 -5.66 -20.24
CA GLN A 137 13.44 -4.25 -20.38
C GLN A 137 13.74 -4.00 -21.86
N LYS A 138 13.14 -2.97 -22.44
CA LYS A 138 13.79 -2.22 -23.53
C LYS A 138 15.18 -1.72 -22.98
N PRO A 139 16.18 -1.30 -23.78
CA PRO A 139 17.38 -0.59 -23.28
C PRO A 139 17.30 0.96 -23.29
N LYS A 140 18.07 1.71 -22.45
CA LYS A 140 18.37 3.14 -22.76
C LYS A 140 19.57 3.24 -23.67
N ALA A 141 19.44 4.15 -24.61
CA ALA A 141 20.55 4.95 -25.10
C ALA A 141 21.07 5.92 -24.01
N SER A 142 21.83 5.41 -23.03
CA SER A 142 22.75 6.20 -22.18
C SER A 142 23.79 5.36 -21.40
N ALA A 143 24.00 4.08 -21.76
CA ALA A 143 24.96 3.18 -21.10
C ALA A 143 26.44 3.49 -21.43
N SER A 144 26.90 4.73 -21.20
CA SER A 144 28.18 5.24 -21.71
C SER A 144 29.29 5.48 -20.67
N ASN A 145 29.03 5.45 -19.36
CA ASN A 145 30.11 5.63 -18.35
C ASN A 145 29.99 4.83 -17.05
N GLN A 146 29.30 3.69 -17.06
CA GLN A 146 29.05 2.96 -15.81
C GLN A 146 29.10 1.43 -15.85
N ALA A 147 30.21 0.90 -15.32
CA ALA A 147 30.43 -0.53 -15.05
C ALA A 147 31.28 -0.79 -13.78
N HIS A 148 30.74 -0.40 -12.63
CA HIS A 148 31.08 -0.81 -11.27
C HIS A 148 29.82 -1.15 -10.49
N SER A 149 28.82 -0.27 -10.37
CA SER A 149 27.87 -0.37 -9.24
C SER A 149 26.69 -1.35 -9.39
N GLN A 150 26.96 -2.65 -9.40
CA GLN A 150 25.91 -3.65 -9.64
C GLN A 150 25.10 -4.09 -8.42
N SER A 151 25.22 -3.54 -7.21
CA SER A 151 25.16 -4.36 -5.98
C SER A 151 24.27 -3.98 -4.80
N ARG A 152 23.47 -2.92 -4.80
CA ARG A 152 22.80 -2.50 -3.56
C ARG A 152 21.53 -1.71 -3.78
N TRP A 153 20.40 -2.13 -3.22
CA TRP A 153 19.10 -1.87 -3.86
C TRP A 153 18.03 -2.77 -3.13
N ILE A 154 16.95 -2.16 -2.63
CA ILE A 154 15.83 -2.63 -1.80
C ILE A 154 14.53 -1.81 -2.17
N ASN A 155 13.28 -2.07 -1.75
CA ASN A 155 12.69 -3.32 -1.21
C ASN A 155 11.13 -3.26 -0.89
N VAL A 156 10.43 -4.37 -0.43
CA VAL A 156 9.48 -4.54 0.76
C VAL A 156 8.78 -5.98 0.98
N LEU A 157 7.63 -6.26 1.71
CA LEU A 157 7.29 -7.44 2.63
C LEU A 157 6.51 -7.25 3.90
N ILE A 158 5.20 -7.11 4.00
CA ILE A 158 4.01 -7.04 3.15
C ILE A 158 3.15 -8.34 3.18
N LEU A 159 2.02 -8.41 3.94
CA LEU A 159 0.90 -9.40 3.90
C LEU A 159 -0.44 -8.91 4.50
N GLY A 160 -1.57 -8.73 3.79
CA GLY A 160 -2.81 -8.10 4.37
C GLY A 160 -3.87 -9.08 4.89
N LEU A 161 -5.04 -8.66 5.44
CA LEU A 161 -6.14 -9.44 6.13
C LEU A 161 -7.60 -8.84 6.42
N ASP A 162 -8.31 -8.01 5.63
CA ASP A 162 -9.82 -7.85 5.57
C ASP A 162 -10.67 -8.30 6.77
N ALA A 163 -10.89 -7.39 7.73
CA ALA A 163 -11.70 -7.60 8.92
C ALA A 163 -11.19 -8.70 9.87
N THR A 164 -9.92 -8.54 10.26
CA THR A 164 -9.14 -9.36 11.18
C THR A 164 -8.61 -8.51 12.32
N SER A 165 -9.42 -8.35 13.36
CA SER A 165 -9.04 -7.77 14.66
C SER A 165 -7.79 -8.41 15.31
N ARG A 166 -7.31 -7.89 16.45
CA ARG A 166 -5.90 -8.09 16.84
C ARG A 166 -5.77 -9.47 17.40
N THR A 167 -6.50 -9.58 18.48
CA THR A 167 -7.31 -10.70 18.90
C THR A 167 -7.83 -11.58 17.74
N ASN A 168 -8.45 -11.12 16.63
CA ASN A 168 -8.85 -12.02 15.51
C ASN A 168 -7.69 -12.73 14.80
N PHE A 169 -6.58 -12.03 14.57
CA PHE A 169 -5.37 -12.65 14.03
C PHE A 169 -4.85 -13.69 15.03
N HIS A 170 -4.64 -13.29 16.27
CA HIS A 170 -4.19 -14.18 17.35
C HIS A 170 -5.14 -15.36 17.60
N ARG A 171 -6.43 -15.21 17.29
CA ARG A 171 -7.42 -16.31 17.31
C ARG A 171 -7.20 -17.35 16.21
N HIS A 172 -6.78 -16.96 15.01
CA HIS A 172 -6.91 -17.80 13.81
C HIS A 172 -5.62 -18.03 12.99
N MET A 173 -4.60 -17.17 13.10
CA MET A 173 -3.38 -17.17 12.28
C MET A 173 -2.13 -17.66 13.05
N LYS A 174 -2.27 -18.77 13.78
CA LYS A 174 -1.32 -19.24 14.82
C LYS A 174 -0.07 -19.96 14.31
N LEU A 175 -0.06 -20.42 13.07
CA LEU A 175 1.14 -20.96 12.42
C LEU A 175 1.97 -19.80 11.87
N THR A 176 1.32 -18.83 11.23
CA THR A 176 1.99 -17.68 10.64
C THR A 176 2.55 -16.74 11.70
N GLY A 177 1.75 -16.40 12.73
CA GLY A 177 2.18 -15.54 13.85
C GLY A 177 3.44 -16.04 14.58
N ARG A 178 3.65 -17.36 14.67
CA ARG A 178 4.88 -17.93 15.24
C ARG A 178 6.04 -17.98 14.26
N PHE A 179 5.80 -18.28 12.97
CA PHE A 179 6.87 -18.21 11.97
C PHE A 179 7.45 -16.79 11.86
N LEU A 180 6.56 -15.81 11.93
CA LEU A 180 6.82 -14.42 12.25
C LEU A 180 7.69 -14.32 13.52
N GLU A 181 7.09 -14.34 14.71
CA GLU A 181 7.71 -13.98 16.00
C GLU A 181 9.00 -14.76 16.31
N GLU A 182 9.06 -16.05 15.99
CA GLU A 182 10.15 -16.94 16.43
C GLU A 182 11.28 -17.02 15.40
N GLU A 183 10.95 -17.34 14.13
CA GLU A 183 11.94 -17.73 13.12
C GLU A 183 12.42 -16.55 12.29
N LEU A 184 11.49 -15.74 11.82
CA LEU A 184 11.77 -14.44 11.24
C LEU A 184 11.92 -13.38 12.35
N GLY A 185 11.87 -13.77 13.63
CA GLY A 185 12.04 -12.88 14.78
C GLY A 185 11.17 -11.63 14.69
N ALA A 186 9.90 -11.79 14.36
CA ALA A 186 8.98 -10.69 14.23
C ALA A 186 8.76 -9.96 15.54
N PHE A 187 8.12 -8.81 15.43
CA PHE A 187 7.51 -8.10 16.54
C PHE A 187 6.03 -7.86 16.21
N GLU A 188 5.31 -7.27 17.16
CA GLU A 188 3.90 -6.98 16.99
C GLU A 188 3.50 -5.62 17.56
N PHE A 189 2.54 -4.99 16.90
CA PHE A 189 2.05 -3.66 17.16
C PHE A 189 0.77 -3.74 17.93
N LEU A 190 0.95 -3.56 19.23
CA LEU A 190 -0.06 -3.82 20.21
C LEU A 190 -1.23 -2.85 20.13
N ALA A 191 -0.97 -1.64 19.62
CA ALA A 191 -1.99 -0.69 19.19
C ALA A 191 -1.86 -0.29 17.70
N TYR A 192 -2.93 0.36 17.19
CA TYR A 192 -3.47 0.90 15.88
C TYR A 192 -4.79 1.76 16.21
N ASN A 193 -5.92 2.06 15.45
CA ASN A 193 -7.21 2.75 15.97
C ASN A 193 -8.69 2.54 15.29
N LYS A 194 -9.69 3.44 15.00
CA LYS A 194 -10.64 3.44 13.77
C LYS A 194 -10.58 4.70 12.82
N VAL A 195 -10.67 4.52 11.47
CA VAL A 195 -10.54 5.62 10.45
C VAL A 195 -11.76 5.97 9.65
N GLY A 196 -12.23 4.99 8.96
CA GLY A 196 -12.98 5.20 7.77
C GLY A 196 -13.94 4.07 7.78
N ASP A 197 -15.04 4.29 7.11
CA ASP A 197 -16.09 3.37 7.45
C ASP A 197 -15.82 1.95 6.94
N ASN A 198 -15.29 1.85 5.73
CA ASN A 198 -15.28 0.62 4.95
C ASN A 198 -13.91 0.36 4.30
N SER A 199 -13.95 -0.37 3.18
CA SER A 199 -13.61 0.17 1.83
C SER A 199 -13.74 1.74 1.72
N PHE A 200 -13.55 2.38 0.54
CA PHE A 200 -13.18 3.81 0.28
C PHE A 200 -12.63 4.88 1.32
N PRO A 201 -13.05 4.96 2.60
CA PRO A 201 -12.33 5.67 3.72
C PRO A 201 -11.20 5.06 4.66
N ASN A 202 -10.89 3.75 4.90
CA ASN A 202 -9.56 3.05 5.30
C ASN A 202 -8.33 2.49 4.41
N LEU A 203 -8.43 1.86 3.21
CA LEU A 203 -7.49 1.14 2.29
C LEU A 203 -6.93 1.83 1.03
N VAL A 204 -7.70 2.73 0.50
CA VAL A 204 -7.33 4.04 -0.04
C VAL A 204 -6.09 4.62 0.84
N PRO A 205 -5.72 5.38 1.99
CA PRO A 205 -4.41 5.07 2.67
C PRO A 205 -3.85 3.70 2.96
N LEU A 206 -4.04 2.76 2.08
CA LEU A 206 -3.01 1.92 1.53
C LEU A 206 -2.88 2.00 -0.06
N LEU A 207 -3.05 3.17 -0.77
CA LEU A 207 -3.07 3.49 -2.27
C LEU A 207 -2.49 4.82 -3.01
N THR A 208 -2.95 6.13 -2.97
CA THR A 208 -2.64 7.46 -3.69
C THR A 208 -1.44 8.43 -3.53
N GLY A 209 -1.11 9.31 -2.54
CA GLY A 209 -1.03 9.42 -1.04
C GLY A 209 -1.97 9.98 0.04
N LEU A 210 -3.24 10.15 -0.21
CA LEU A 210 -4.04 11.24 0.18
C LEU A 210 -5.37 10.61 0.69
N THR A 211 -6.04 10.92 1.81
CA THR A 211 -7.28 10.19 2.31
C THR A 211 -8.55 10.35 1.47
N GLY A 212 -9.45 9.37 1.37
CA GLY A 212 -10.66 9.36 0.49
C GLY A 212 -11.12 10.69 -0.17
N HIS A 213 -11.63 11.66 0.59
CA HIS A 213 -12.42 12.78 0.05
C HIS A 213 -11.74 13.75 -0.94
N GLU A 214 -10.51 14.26 -0.74
CA GLU A 214 -9.91 15.11 -1.80
C GLU A 214 -9.42 14.28 -3.03
N VAL A 215 -9.64 12.94 -3.03
CA VAL A 215 -9.34 11.94 -4.09
C VAL A 215 -10.57 11.71 -4.91
N GLU A 216 -11.70 11.59 -4.22
CA GLU A 216 -13.02 11.85 -4.77
C GLU A 216 -13.04 13.24 -5.40
N SER A 217 -12.23 14.21 -4.92
CA SER A 217 -12.00 15.50 -5.57
C SER A 217 -10.99 15.48 -6.74
N LEU A 218 -9.90 14.70 -6.71
CA LEU A 218 -8.99 14.55 -7.86
C LEU A 218 -9.66 13.85 -9.05
N ILE A 219 -10.35 12.74 -8.80
CA ILE A 219 -11.04 11.93 -9.82
C ILE A 219 -12.51 12.33 -9.96
N ALA A 220 -12.97 13.42 -9.35
CA ALA A 220 -14.34 13.93 -9.42
C ALA A 220 -14.86 13.98 -10.87
N HIS A 221 -14.00 14.47 -11.76
CA HIS A 221 -14.31 14.74 -13.16
C HIS A 221 -14.05 13.53 -14.05
N SER A 222 -12.88 12.89 -13.93
CA SER A 222 -12.50 11.79 -14.83
C SER A 222 -13.08 10.44 -14.42
N LYS A 223 -13.18 10.16 -13.11
CA LYS A 223 -13.54 8.89 -12.45
C LYS A 223 -12.67 7.69 -12.80
N ASP A 224 -11.92 7.77 -13.90
CA ASP A 224 -10.74 6.95 -14.07
C ASP A 224 -9.79 7.28 -12.94
N VAL A 225 -9.31 6.21 -12.30
CA VAL A 225 -8.52 6.40 -11.10
C VAL A 225 -7.17 6.99 -11.42
N ASP A 226 -6.71 6.97 -12.69
CA ASP A 226 -5.48 7.52 -13.31
C ASP A 226 -4.75 8.72 -12.63
N ALA A 227 -5.38 9.48 -11.73
CA ALA A 227 -5.04 10.83 -11.28
C ALA A 227 -3.98 11.07 -10.20
N LEU A 228 -3.19 10.05 -9.91
CA LEU A 228 -2.97 9.71 -8.52
C LEU A 228 -1.53 9.14 -8.38
N PRO A 229 -0.61 9.63 -7.52
CA PRO A 229 0.84 9.52 -7.80
C PRO A 229 1.68 8.44 -7.06
N PHE A 230 1.25 7.18 -6.98
CA PHE A 230 1.63 6.20 -5.94
C PHE A 230 2.99 5.43 -5.84
N VAL A 231 3.06 4.15 -5.39
CA VAL A 231 4.30 3.32 -5.33
C VAL A 231 4.90 3.02 -6.64
N TRP A 232 4.17 2.73 -7.67
CA TRP A 232 2.81 3.04 -8.07
C TRP A 232 3.46 4.00 -9.07
N ASN A 233 3.96 5.13 -8.63
CA ASN A 233 4.73 6.00 -9.46
C ASN A 233 6.13 6.28 -9.07
N PRO A 234 6.67 5.61 -8.05
CA PRO A 234 8.02 5.11 -8.28
C PRO A 234 8.50 3.66 -7.92
N TYR A 235 7.98 2.53 -8.45
CA TYR A 235 8.65 1.19 -8.64
C TYR A 235 8.75 0.42 -10.02
N LYS A 236 8.51 1.13 -11.15
CA LYS A 236 8.92 1.18 -12.62
C LYS A 236 9.74 2.31 -13.44
N ARG A 237 9.78 3.64 -13.20
CA ARG A 237 10.89 4.69 -13.12
C ARG A 237 12.29 4.17 -12.74
N ARG A 238 12.95 4.09 -11.50
CA ARG A 238 14.28 3.49 -10.87
C ARG A 238 14.71 1.91 -10.56
N GLY A 239 14.07 0.75 -10.76
CA GLY A 239 14.58 -0.56 -11.19
C GLY A 239 13.94 -1.91 -10.93
N HIS A 240 12.67 -2.07 -10.53
CA HIS A 240 11.95 -3.32 -10.26
C HIS A 240 10.73 -3.56 -11.15
N THR A 241 9.79 -4.41 -10.71
CA THR A 241 8.84 -5.27 -11.44
C THR A 241 7.51 -5.26 -10.74
N THR A 242 6.29 -5.20 -11.27
CA THR A 242 5.16 -4.73 -10.46
C THR A 242 3.70 -5.03 -10.85
N VAL A 243 2.85 -5.53 -9.92
CA VAL A 243 1.42 -5.90 -10.00
C VAL A 243 0.43 -5.13 -9.10
N TYR A 244 -0.73 -4.84 -9.67
CA TYR A 244 -2.03 -4.47 -9.06
C TYR A 244 -3.17 -5.40 -9.56
N ILE A 245 -4.38 -5.35 -8.96
CA ILE A 245 -5.60 -6.23 -9.05
C ILE A 245 -6.79 -5.57 -8.12
N ASP A 246 -8.21 -5.57 -8.11
CA ASP A 246 -9.38 -4.85 -7.27
C ASP A 246 -10.55 -5.62 -6.34
N GLU A 247 -10.60 -6.03 -4.99
CA GLU A 247 -10.94 -7.49 -4.54
C GLU A 247 -12.30 -7.96 -5.03
N MET A 248 -13.23 -7.07 -5.05
CA MET A 248 -14.53 -7.44 -5.50
C MET A 248 -14.48 -6.73 -6.88
N ALA A 249 -14.34 -7.40 -8.02
CA ALA A 249 -13.85 -6.81 -9.30
C ALA A 249 -14.65 -5.62 -9.84
N THR A 250 -15.80 -5.51 -9.21
CA THR A 250 -17.03 -4.83 -9.50
C THR A 250 -17.49 -4.02 -8.27
N TYR A 251 -16.78 -4.18 -7.14
CA TYR A 251 -17.11 -3.77 -5.75
C TYR A 251 -15.89 -3.36 -4.90
N GLY A 252 -14.71 -3.44 -5.50
CA GLY A 252 -13.42 -3.24 -4.91
C GLY A 252 -13.08 -1.79 -5.05
N THR A 253 -12.04 -1.42 -4.34
CA THR A 253 -11.92 -0.03 -3.95
C THR A 253 -11.55 0.96 -5.11
N PHE A 254 -11.46 0.55 -6.39
CA PHE A 254 -11.57 1.45 -7.59
C PHE A 254 -12.68 1.15 -8.58
N THR A 255 -13.28 -0.01 -8.52
CA THR A 255 -14.45 -0.26 -9.35
C THR A 255 -15.72 0.19 -8.62
N PHE A 256 -15.62 0.43 -7.32
CA PHE A 256 -16.69 0.88 -6.42
C PHE A 256 -16.50 2.32 -5.92
N PRO A 257 -17.59 3.04 -5.57
CA PRO A 257 -18.97 2.80 -5.99
C PRO A 257 -19.29 3.39 -7.37
N ASN A 258 -18.46 4.31 -7.88
CA ASN A 258 -18.68 5.04 -9.15
C ASN A 258 -17.40 5.33 -9.95
N LEU A 259 -16.28 4.77 -9.52
CA LEU A 259 -14.99 4.90 -10.19
C LEU A 259 -14.93 3.95 -11.39
N THR A 260 -14.15 4.29 -12.42
CA THR A 260 -14.08 3.50 -13.67
C THR A 260 -12.91 2.52 -13.67
N GLY A 261 -12.22 2.33 -12.55
CA GLY A 261 -10.94 1.62 -12.55
C GLY A 261 -9.91 2.35 -13.41
N PHE A 262 -8.94 1.62 -13.93
CA PHE A 262 -7.92 2.18 -14.79
C PHE A 262 -8.41 2.41 -16.21
N ARG A 263 -7.99 3.52 -16.78
CA ARG A 263 -7.86 3.61 -18.23
C ARG A 263 -6.69 2.77 -18.74
N GLN A 264 -5.65 2.61 -17.92
CA GLN A 264 -4.29 2.40 -18.39
C GLN A 264 -3.44 1.43 -17.52
N VAL A 265 -3.97 0.29 -17.09
CA VAL A 265 -3.15 -0.95 -17.02
C VAL A 265 -1.91 -0.83 -16.10
N PRO A 266 -2.04 -0.34 -14.87
CA PRO A 266 -0.96 0.23 -14.06
C PRO A 266 0.19 -0.67 -13.55
N ALA A 267 0.51 -1.87 -14.02
CA ALA A 267 1.53 -2.79 -13.40
C ALA A 267 1.89 -3.90 -14.49
N ASP A 268 2.93 -4.80 -14.75
CA ASP A 268 3.15 -5.69 -16.03
C ASP A 268 3.22 -7.25 -15.88
N TYR A 269 2.11 -7.94 -15.65
CA TYR A 269 1.81 -9.37 -15.52
C TYR A 269 0.31 -9.49 -15.14
N TYR A 270 -0.53 -9.57 -16.16
CA TYR A 270 -1.81 -8.86 -16.44
C TYR A 270 -2.89 -9.34 -15.47
N PRO A 271 -3.50 -8.48 -14.61
CA PRO A 271 -4.80 -8.79 -14.00
C PRO A 271 -6.10 -7.99 -14.36
N VAL A 272 -6.50 -6.80 -13.92
CA VAL A 272 -7.95 -6.37 -13.94
C VAL A 272 -8.99 -7.22 -14.75
N PRO A 273 -9.10 -7.19 -16.09
CA PRO A 273 -10.02 -8.04 -16.86
C PRO A 273 -10.45 -9.44 -16.34
N MET A 274 -9.60 -10.47 -16.12
CA MET A 274 -10.19 -11.83 -15.86
C MET A 274 -10.71 -12.20 -14.46
N LEU A 275 -10.53 -11.40 -13.40
CA LEU A 275 -11.37 -11.57 -12.18
C LEU A 275 -12.53 -10.59 -12.21
N GLN A 276 -12.55 -9.63 -13.13
CA GLN A 276 -13.83 -9.11 -13.64
C GLN A 276 -14.61 -10.29 -14.19
N LEU A 277 -14.00 -11.01 -15.11
CA LEU A 277 -14.58 -12.21 -15.73
C LEU A 277 -14.88 -13.33 -14.70
N LEU A 278 -14.09 -13.49 -13.63
CA LEU A 278 -14.33 -14.50 -12.60
C LEU A 278 -15.25 -14.08 -11.45
N ASP A 279 -15.53 -12.78 -11.27
CA ASP A 279 -16.69 -12.31 -10.51
C ASP A 279 -17.96 -12.41 -11.36
N ASP A 280 -17.92 -11.99 -12.62
CA ASP A 280 -19.07 -12.06 -13.55
C ASP A 280 -19.57 -13.50 -13.76
N ILE A 281 -18.70 -14.50 -13.63
CA ILE A 281 -19.01 -15.92 -13.78
C ILE A 281 -19.67 -16.55 -12.53
N ASP A 282 -19.86 -15.80 -11.44
CA ASP A 282 -20.27 -16.30 -10.11
C ASP A 282 -21.73 -16.81 -9.96
N SER A 283 -22.28 -17.40 -11.01
CA SER A 283 -23.50 -18.20 -10.98
C SER A 283 -23.45 -19.43 -10.04
N ARG A 284 -22.31 -19.75 -9.40
CA ARG A 284 -22.10 -21.01 -8.65
C ARG A 284 -21.39 -20.87 -7.29
N GLY A 285 -20.98 -19.67 -6.88
CA GLY A 285 -20.70 -19.31 -5.48
C GLY A 285 -19.30 -18.70 -5.27
N PRO A 286 -19.19 -17.56 -4.56
CA PRO A 286 -18.21 -16.50 -4.83
C PRO A 286 -16.78 -16.93 -4.65
N TYR A 287 -16.53 -17.76 -3.64
CA TYR A 287 -15.20 -18.12 -3.23
C TYR A 287 -14.72 -19.41 -3.89
N CYS A 288 -15.08 -19.78 -5.13
CA CYS A 288 -14.37 -20.89 -5.81
C CYS A 288 -14.23 -20.65 -7.32
N VAL A 289 -13.10 -21.06 -7.89
CA VAL A 289 -12.88 -21.13 -9.33
C VAL A 289 -12.52 -22.58 -9.67
N GLY A 290 -13.45 -23.36 -10.21
CA GLY A 290 -13.30 -24.83 -10.30
C GLY A 290 -13.50 -25.57 -8.97
N SER A 291 -12.84 -26.72 -8.78
CA SER A 291 -12.88 -27.56 -7.54
C SER A 291 -12.16 -26.97 -6.33
N ARG A 292 -12.04 -25.65 -6.31
CA ARG A 292 -10.89 -24.98 -5.74
C ARG A 292 -11.36 -23.63 -5.26
N LEU A 293 -11.16 -23.36 -3.97
CA LEU A 293 -11.58 -22.12 -3.32
C LEU A 293 -11.03 -20.94 -4.13
N LYS A 294 -11.58 -19.72 -4.20
CA LYS A 294 -10.86 -18.54 -4.71
C LYS A 294 -9.71 -18.16 -3.75
N THR A 295 -9.49 -19.04 -2.77
CA THR A 295 -8.45 -19.29 -1.77
C THR A 295 -7.62 -20.61 -2.00
N ALA A 296 -7.79 -21.33 -3.13
CA ALA A 296 -6.94 -22.40 -3.75
C ALA A 296 -5.88 -22.15 -4.91
N GLU A 297 -6.02 -21.25 -5.92
CA GLU A 297 -5.12 -20.87 -7.07
C GLU A 297 -3.88 -19.86 -7.13
N LEU A 298 -3.70 -18.49 -6.96
CA LEU A 298 -3.90 -17.39 -5.93
C LEU A 298 -2.75 -17.18 -4.95
N ILE A 299 -2.78 -17.58 -3.66
CA ILE A 299 -1.52 -17.85 -2.95
C ILE A 299 -0.55 -18.57 -3.92
N ASN A 300 -0.95 -19.44 -4.88
CA ASN A 300 -0.16 -19.89 -6.05
C ASN A 300 -0.42 -19.24 -7.42
N TYR A 301 -0.90 -18.04 -7.36
CA TYR A 301 -0.60 -16.94 -8.22
C TYR A 301 0.37 -16.01 -7.47
N LEU A 302 0.77 -16.37 -6.23
CA LEU A 302 1.98 -15.93 -5.59
C LEU A 302 3.10 -16.92 -5.35
N GLY A 303 2.95 -18.22 -5.09
CA GLY A 303 4.08 -19.15 -4.89
C GLY A 303 5.17 -18.89 -5.91
N GLN A 304 4.71 -18.83 -7.15
CA GLN A 304 5.34 -18.40 -8.38
C GLN A 304 5.49 -16.86 -8.60
N VAL A 305 5.65 -16.04 -7.56
CA VAL A 305 6.08 -14.62 -7.44
C VAL A 305 7.56 -14.43 -7.26
N LEU A 306 8.09 -15.14 -6.25
CA LEU A 306 9.20 -14.58 -5.49
C LEU A 306 10.53 -14.71 -6.19
N LYS A 307 10.56 -15.61 -7.15
CA LYS A 307 11.53 -16.68 -7.02
C LYS A 307 12.14 -17.04 -8.41
N LEU A 308 11.49 -16.87 -9.62
CA LEU A 308 11.92 -16.96 -11.12
C LEU A 308 12.46 -15.82 -12.19
N ASN A 309 12.33 -14.46 -12.14
CA ASN A 309 13.22 -13.17 -12.00
C ASN A 309 14.39 -12.66 -10.92
N ARG A 310 14.60 -12.77 -9.53
CA ARG A 310 15.67 -13.14 -8.43
C ARG A 310 17.05 -12.45 -8.16
N HIS A 311 17.51 -11.48 -8.96
CA HIS A 311 18.75 -10.69 -8.85
C HIS A 311 19.28 -9.96 -10.15
N LYS A 312 18.70 -9.07 -11.01
CA LYS A 312 17.50 -8.18 -11.21
C LYS A 312 16.52 -7.96 -10.03
N PRO A 313 15.43 -7.14 -10.13
CA PRO A 313 14.54 -6.95 -8.96
C PRO A 313 13.02 -6.67 -9.16
N MET A 314 12.24 -6.79 -8.07
CA MET A 314 10.84 -7.25 -7.97
C MET A 314 9.70 -6.29 -7.59
N PHE A 315 8.46 -6.77 -7.61
CA PHE A 315 7.21 -6.26 -7.01
C PHE A 315 6.01 -6.73 -7.79
N SER A 316 4.93 -6.47 -7.10
CA SER A 316 3.61 -7.00 -7.01
C SER A 316 3.17 -6.25 -5.68
N PHE A 317 2.03 -5.58 -5.38
CA PHE A 317 1.47 -5.52 -3.96
C PHE A 317 0.00 -5.97 -3.91
N MET A 318 -0.36 -6.79 -2.91
CA MET A 318 -1.43 -7.81 -2.76
C MET A 318 -2.67 -7.43 -1.93
N TRP A 319 -3.81 -8.13 -1.94
CA TRP A 319 -4.98 -7.85 -1.12
C TRP A 319 -6.21 -8.75 -1.38
N LEU A 320 -6.80 -9.38 -0.34
CA LEU A 320 -8.10 -10.13 -0.37
C LEU A 320 -9.23 -9.88 0.66
N GLY A 321 -10.46 -9.63 0.20
CA GLY A 321 -11.66 -9.82 1.03
C GLY A 321 -12.46 -11.13 0.91
N TYR A 322 -12.38 -11.90 -0.16
CA TYR A 322 -13.28 -13.02 -0.51
C TYR A 322 -13.77 -13.88 0.64
N VAL A 323 -12.94 -14.68 1.32
CA VAL A 323 -13.45 -15.58 2.38
C VAL A 323 -13.62 -14.90 3.74
N THR A 324 -13.70 -13.57 3.82
CA THR A 324 -13.37 -12.85 5.06
C THR A 324 -14.04 -11.49 5.29
N HIS A 325 -14.37 -10.75 4.22
CA HIS A 325 -15.10 -9.48 4.22
C HIS A 325 -16.35 -9.51 5.07
N ASP A 326 -17.05 -10.63 4.96
CA ASP A 326 -18.30 -10.89 5.65
C ASP A 326 -18.17 -12.09 6.64
N ASP A 327 -16.96 -12.65 6.86
CA ASP A 327 -16.70 -13.73 7.82
C ASP A 327 -15.35 -13.62 8.56
N MET A 328 -15.43 -13.10 9.78
CA MET A 328 -14.33 -13.04 10.76
C MET A 328 -13.68 -14.39 11.13
N ASN A 329 -14.26 -15.53 10.71
CA ASN A 329 -13.71 -16.87 10.93
C ASN A 329 -12.85 -17.36 9.75
N GLY A 330 -13.03 -16.80 8.55
CA GLY A 330 -12.44 -17.30 7.30
C GLY A 330 -10.92 -17.43 7.31
N LEU A 331 -10.26 -16.53 8.06
CA LEU A 331 -8.87 -16.56 8.52
C LEU A 331 -8.31 -17.93 8.92
N LYS A 332 -9.16 -18.82 9.44
CA LYS A 332 -8.74 -20.15 9.84
C LYS A 332 -8.36 -21.04 8.64
N LEU A 333 -8.95 -20.82 7.47
CA LEU A 333 -8.72 -21.67 6.28
C LEU A 333 -7.30 -21.53 5.70
N ILE A 334 -6.53 -20.55 6.18
CA ILE A 334 -5.57 -19.86 5.32
C ILE A 334 -4.23 -19.57 5.98
N ASP A 335 -4.19 -19.50 7.31
CA ASP A 335 -2.97 -19.56 8.13
C ASP A 335 -1.96 -20.62 7.65
N ALA A 336 -2.39 -21.86 7.45
CA ALA A 336 -1.53 -22.95 7.00
C ALA A 336 -0.99 -22.73 5.57
N LYS A 337 -1.81 -22.16 4.69
CA LYS A 337 -1.45 -21.85 3.29
C LYS A 337 -0.38 -20.77 3.26
N LEU A 338 -0.53 -19.79 4.13
CA LEU A 338 0.33 -18.64 4.30
C LEU A 338 1.68 -19.04 4.90
N ASN A 339 1.67 -19.74 6.04
CA ASN A 339 2.89 -20.22 6.69
C ASN A 339 3.73 -21.17 5.80
N VAL A 340 3.11 -22.08 5.03
CA VAL A 340 3.82 -22.97 4.10
C VAL A 340 4.58 -22.16 3.07
N LEU A 341 3.83 -21.37 2.32
CA LEU A 341 4.30 -20.35 1.39
C LEU A 341 5.49 -19.62 2.01
N LEU A 342 5.31 -18.95 3.16
CA LEU A 342 6.30 -18.08 3.79
C LEU A 342 7.63 -18.76 4.12
N ARG A 343 7.62 -20.06 4.40
CA ARG A 343 8.83 -20.83 4.64
C ARG A 343 9.60 -21.20 3.38
N GLU A 344 8.91 -21.50 2.28
CA GLU A 344 9.56 -21.74 0.97
C GLU A 344 10.47 -20.59 0.58
N LEU A 345 10.05 -19.39 0.96
CA LEU A 345 10.66 -18.13 0.63
C LEU A 345 11.96 -17.97 1.42
N SER A 346 11.95 -18.25 2.72
CA SER A 346 13.17 -18.17 3.53
C SER A 346 14.20 -19.15 3.01
N ALA A 347 13.74 -20.39 2.78
CA ALA A 347 14.55 -21.45 2.20
C ALA A 347 15.08 -21.18 0.78
N SER A 348 14.57 -20.17 0.06
CA SER A 348 14.88 -19.95 -1.35
C SER A 348 15.81 -18.76 -1.63
N GLY A 349 16.61 -18.40 -0.62
CA GLY A 349 17.50 -17.23 -0.68
C GLY A 349 16.74 -15.95 -0.96
N VAL A 350 15.47 -15.98 -0.61
CA VAL A 350 14.42 -15.05 -0.94
C VAL A 350 14.17 -14.36 0.39
N LEU A 351 13.53 -14.94 1.42
CA LEU A 351 13.62 -14.39 2.80
C LEU A 351 15.01 -14.57 3.46
N GLU A 352 16.09 -14.81 2.73
CA GLU A 352 17.43 -14.37 3.21
C GLU A 352 17.64 -12.88 3.00
N LYS A 353 16.71 -12.28 2.28
CA LYS A 353 16.68 -10.90 1.91
C LYS A 353 15.34 -10.27 2.26
N THR A 354 14.25 -11.04 2.53
CA THR A 354 12.79 -10.76 2.30
C THR A 354 11.61 -11.21 3.25
N ALA A 355 11.76 -11.58 4.52
CA ALA A 355 10.77 -11.25 5.57
C ALA A 355 9.37 -11.88 5.80
N LEU A 356 8.50 -11.08 6.44
CA LEU A 356 7.25 -11.35 7.13
C LEU A 356 6.65 -10.08 7.77
N PHE A 357 6.06 -9.11 7.05
CA PHE A 357 4.93 -8.37 7.66
C PHE A 357 3.55 -9.03 7.43
N LEU A 358 2.53 -8.70 8.23
CA LEU A 358 1.14 -9.25 8.13
C LEU A 358 0.05 -8.28 8.72
N ILE A 359 -1.21 -8.10 8.17
CA ILE A 359 -2.08 -6.84 8.22
C ILE A 359 -3.65 -7.02 7.90
N SER A 360 -4.68 -6.07 7.85
CA SER A 360 -6.22 -6.21 7.62
C SER A 360 -7.45 -5.12 7.39
N ASP A 361 -8.34 -4.01 7.32
CA ASP A 361 -8.54 -2.67 8.09
C ASP A 361 -9.53 -2.49 9.26
N HIS A 362 -10.82 -2.48 9.00
CA HIS A 362 -11.79 -2.39 10.08
C HIS A 362 -12.01 -3.81 10.56
N GLY A 363 -11.79 -4.07 11.85
CA GLY A 363 -12.33 -5.30 12.40
C GLY A 363 -13.85 -5.30 12.14
N PRO A 364 -14.50 -6.47 12.00
CA PRO A 364 -15.73 -6.63 11.22
C PRO A 364 -16.75 -5.50 11.34
N ARG A 365 -16.81 -4.63 10.32
CA ARG A 365 -17.54 -3.33 10.33
C ARG A 365 -19.06 -3.37 10.30
N THR A 366 -19.69 -4.54 10.18
CA THR A 366 -21.16 -4.66 10.20
C THR A 366 -21.65 -5.85 11.02
N GLY A 367 -22.96 -5.87 11.29
CA GLY A 367 -23.63 -7.03 11.87
C GLY A 367 -23.45 -7.15 13.38
N LYS A 368 -23.74 -8.34 13.92
CA LYS A 368 -23.85 -8.59 15.37
C LYS A 368 -22.55 -8.36 16.15
N PHE A 369 -21.41 -8.25 15.46
CA PHE A 369 -20.14 -7.93 16.09
C PHE A 369 -20.07 -6.46 16.52
N ARG A 370 -20.52 -5.53 15.65
CA ARG A 370 -20.48 -4.07 15.92
C ARG A 370 -21.43 -3.58 17.01
N THR A 371 -22.40 -4.37 17.45
CA THR A 371 -23.38 -3.93 18.45
C THR A 371 -22.84 -4.02 19.89
N ILE A 372 -21.77 -4.78 20.13
CA ILE A 372 -21.11 -4.88 21.44
C ILE A 372 -19.90 -3.94 21.55
N GLU A 373 -19.67 -3.39 22.73
CA GLU A 373 -18.53 -2.49 23.03
C GLU A 373 -17.20 -3.10 22.60
N PHE A 374 -16.93 -4.36 22.95
CA PHE A 374 -15.74 -5.09 22.53
C PHE A 374 -15.59 -5.22 21.00
N GLY A 375 -16.68 -5.21 20.23
CA GLY A 375 -16.64 -5.26 18.76
C GLY A 375 -16.60 -3.89 18.10
N ARG A 376 -17.13 -2.85 18.76
CA ARG A 376 -16.79 -1.44 18.50
C ARG A 376 -15.41 -1.06 19.00
N TYR A 377 -14.79 -1.90 19.81
CA TYR A 377 -13.39 -1.81 20.13
C TYR A 377 -12.61 -2.60 19.09
N GLU A 378 -12.90 -3.87 18.78
CA GLU A 378 -12.15 -4.68 17.82
C GLU A 378 -12.30 -4.25 16.35
N GLU A 379 -13.38 -3.58 15.94
CA GLU A 379 -13.39 -2.82 14.67
C GLU A 379 -12.24 -1.82 14.64
N LYS A 380 -11.99 -1.31 15.85
CA LYS A 380 -11.03 -0.32 16.17
C LYS A 380 -9.81 -0.87 16.90
N ASN A 381 -9.61 -2.20 17.15
CA ASN A 381 -8.44 -2.99 17.63
C ASN A 381 -8.14 -4.28 16.89
N PRO A 382 -7.58 -4.08 15.70
CA PRO A 382 -6.74 -5.05 15.03
C PRO A 382 -5.16 -5.12 15.01
N PHE A 383 -4.62 -6.06 14.22
CA PHE A 383 -3.24 -6.62 14.36
C PHE A 383 -2.15 -6.01 13.46
N PHE A 384 -0.90 -6.47 13.61
CA PHE A 384 0.20 -6.35 12.61
C PHE A 384 1.46 -7.11 13.03
N PHE A 385 2.12 -7.81 12.10
CA PHE A 385 3.47 -8.35 12.29
C PHE A 385 4.45 -7.87 11.25
N LEU A 386 5.75 -8.08 11.50
CA LEU A 386 6.87 -7.55 10.74
C LEU A 386 8.14 -8.38 11.07
N ALA A 387 8.91 -8.97 10.14
CA ALA A 387 9.88 -10.03 10.49
C ALA A 387 10.92 -10.37 9.39
N LEU A 388 12.11 -10.96 9.67
CA LEU A 388 13.09 -11.68 8.77
C LEU A 388 14.27 -12.35 9.62
N PRO A 389 14.97 -13.48 9.28
CA PRO A 389 15.63 -14.34 10.28
C PRO A 389 16.49 -13.78 11.43
N LYS A 390 17.83 -13.65 11.30
CA LYS A 390 18.73 -13.58 12.46
C LYS A 390 20.07 -12.81 12.33
N HIS A 391 20.85 -12.90 11.26
CA HIS A 391 22.31 -12.66 11.34
C HIS A 391 22.86 -11.31 10.81
N PHE A 392 22.19 -10.19 11.08
CA PHE A 392 22.65 -8.83 10.70
C PHE A 392 22.37 -7.78 11.77
N LEU A 393 21.53 -6.76 11.51
CA LEU A 393 21.39 -5.54 12.28
C LEU A 393 22.63 -4.66 12.10
N LYS A 394 23.77 -5.16 12.61
CA LYS A 394 25.20 -4.82 12.45
C LYS A 394 25.68 -3.61 11.63
N GLU A 395 25.13 -3.31 10.46
CA GLU A 395 25.63 -2.32 9.46
C GLU A 395 24.70 -1.11 9.24
N ASN A 396 23.38 -1.34 9.26
CA ASN A 396 22.42 -0.37 9.76
C ASN A 396 22.07 -0.74 11.19
N PRO A 397 23.07 -0.96 12.09
CA PRO A 397 22.78 -1.35 13.45
C PRO A 397 22.23 -0.16 14.18
N GLY A 398 21.88 0.92 13.50
CA GLY A 398 20.71 1.69 13.79
C GLY A 398 19.74 0.86 14.55
N ALA A 399 19.57 -0.37 14.03
CA ALA A 399 19.39 -1.69 14.61
C ALA A 399 20.22 -2.34 15.79
N ALA A 400 19.78 -2.22 17.08
CA ALA A 400 19.59 -3.29 18.11
C ALA A 400 19.24 -2.94 19.64
N ALA A 401 18.81 -1.71 20.06
CA ALA A 401 18.31 -1.39 21.44
C ALA A 401 16.78 -0.95 21.69
N GLN A 402 16.27 0.25 21.34
CA GLN A 402 14.87 0.77 21.55
C GLN A 402 13.73 0.40 20.55
N LEU A 403 13.44 -0.88 20.20
CA LEU A 403 12.43 -1.26 19.15
C LEU A 403 11.01 -1.39 19.64
N GLU A 404 10.58 -2.60 19.92
CA GLU A 404 10.55 -3.12 21.28
C GLU A 404 10.16 -2.12 22.37
N VAL A 405 10.89 -0.99 22.58
CA VAL A 405 10.43 0.16 23.42
C VAL A 405 9.04 0.67 23.01
N ASN A 406 8.65 0.24 21.83
CA ASN A 406 7.51 0.57 21.07
C ASN A 406 7.04 -0.76 20.42
N GLN A 407 6.89 -1.86 21.15
CA GLN A 407 5.64 -2.63 20.96
C GLN A 407 4.43 -1.71 21.30
N ARG A 408 4.75 -0.63 22.03
CA ARG A 408 4.00 0.13 23.03
C ARG A 408 3.97 1.63 22.71
N ARG A 409 3.39 1.99 21.57
CA ARG A 409 2.78 3.30 21.26
C ARG A 409 1.42 3.02 20.62
N MET A 410 0.56 4.01 20.46
CA MET A 410 -0.60 3.98 19.56
C MET A 410 -0.18 4.60 18.25
N VAL A 411 -1.05 4.51 17.26
CA VAL A 411 -0.69 3.96 15.97
C VAL A 411 -1.81 4.24 15.03
N THR A 412 -1.65 4.86 13.85
CA THR A 412 -2.64 4.74 12.74
C THR A 412 -2.26 5.30 11.40
N ALA A 413 -3.06 5.22 10.31
CA ALA A 413 -2.61 5.97 9.13
C ALA A 413 -2.40 7.39 9.57
N TYR A 414 -1.48 8.03 8.96
CA TYR A 414 -0.58 7.61 7.97
C TYR A 414 0.73 7.05 8.58
N ASP A 415 0.86 5.94 9.46
CA ASP A 415 1.94 4.88 10.04
C ASP A 415 3.09 3.71 9.50
N LEU A 416 3.62 3.04 8.35
CA LEU A 416 3.92 2.88 6.80
C LEU A 416 4.45 3.86 5.72
N HIS A 417 3.64 4.72 5.08
CA HIS A 417 3.58 6.08 4.47
C HIS A 417 4.77 6.98 4.74
N ALA A 418 5.85 6.45 5.31
CA ALA A 418 7.22 6.95 5.18
C ALA A 418 8.27 5.94 4.74
N THR A 419 7.98 4.64 4.74
CA THR A 419 8.89 3.51 4.95
C THR A 419 8.94 2.39 3.87
N LEU A 420 8.27 2.52 2.70
CA LEU A 420 8.11 1.66 1.48
C LEU A 420 8.92 2.18 0.28
N LEU A 421 8.47 3.29 -0.31
CA LEU A 421 9.31 4.32 -0.87
C LEU A 421 10.31 4.74 0.15
N GLY A 422 10.08 4.43 1.41
CA GLY A 422 10.89 4.39 2.60
C GLY A 422 11.66 3.11 3.00
N LEU A 423 11.59 2.01 2.20
CA LEU A 423 12.70 1.04 2.08
C LEU A 423 13.53 1.11 0.80
N SER A 424 12.93 1.18 -0.39
CA SER A 424 13.35 1.98 -1.57
C SER A 424 14.80 2.53 -1.71
N LYS A 425 15.13 3.88 -1.69
CA LYS A 425 16.36 4.71 -1.98
C LYS A 425 17.31 3.76 -2.83
N PHE A 426 17.84 2.70 -2.26
CA PHE A 426 18.73 1.61 -2.58
C PHE A 426 20.15 1.93 -3.12
N PRO A 427 21.25 2.62 -2.59
CA PRO A 427 22.00 2.63 -1.25
C PRO A 427 22.50 3.83 -0.27
N ALA A 428 21.85 4.95 0.08
CA ALA A 428 21.51 5.55 1.40
C ALA A 428 20.08 5.38 2.13
N LEU A 429 19.79 4.69 3.27
CA LEU A 429 18.51 4.52 4.09
C LEU A 429 18.33 5.42 5.38
N SER A 430 17.57 6.52 5.41
CA SER A 430 17.29 7.24 6.67
C SER A 430 15.87 7.64 6.87
N SER A 431 15.32 7.39 8.01
CA SER A 431 13.94 7.59 8.38
C SER A 431 13.18 8.92 7.99
N ALA A 432 13.13 9.47 6.76
CA ALA A 432 13.22 10.91 6.37
C ALA A 432 12.15 11.75 5.53
N ALA A 433 10.85 11.44 5.41
CA ALA A 433 9.65 12.28 5.03
C ALA A 433 9.60 13.33 3.86
N THR A 434 8.48 13.80 3.26
CA THR A 434 6.98 13.59 3.36
C THR A 434 6.09 14.58 4.19
N GLU A 435 4.88 15.13 3.83
CA GLU A 435 3.77 15.82 4.66
C GLU A 435 2.65 15.21 5.68
N ARG A 436 2.27 13.95 6.02
CA ARG A 436 1.66 13.39 7.30
C ARG A 436 2.34 12.72 8.63
N GLY A 437 3.40 11.85 8.92
CA GLY A 437 4.86 11.73 9.49
C GLY A 437 5.70 11.77 10.88
N LEU A 438 6.73 10.93 11.27
CA LEU A 438 7.62 10.85 12.52
C LEU A 438 8.66 9.65 12.83
N SER A 439 8.34 8.30 12.75
CA SER A 439 8.90 7.05 11.90
C SER A 439 9.45 5.86 12.91
N LEU A 440 9.14 4.55 12.67
CA LEU A 440 9.69 3.24 13.15
C LEU A 440 11.20 3.34 13.29
N MET A 441 11.88 3.64 12.18
CA MET A 441 13.32 3.83 12.16
C MET A 441 13.75 5.13 12.90
N GLY A 442 12.89 5.72 13.73
CA GLY A 442 12.94 7.12 14.17
C GLY A 442 12.50 7.44 15.60
N ARG A 443 12.81 8.66 16.09
CA ARG A 443 12.95 9.09 17.51
C ARG A 443 11.66 9.43 18.31
N ILE A 444 10.84 8.42 18.64
CA ILE A 444 9.48 8.54 19.22
C ILE A 444 9.30 9.43 20.47
N PRO A 445 8.24 10.27 20.45
CA PRO A 445 7.51 10.80 21.61
C PRO A 445 6.31 9.91 22.03
N PRO A 446 6.21 9.32 23.24
CA PRO A 446 4.99 8.69 23.76
C PRO A 446 3.86 9.64 24.22
N GLU A 447 3.87 10.93 23.91
CA GLU A 447 3.02 11.95 24.58
C GLU A 447 1.53 12.00 24.14
N ARG A 448 1.26 11.94 22.84
CA ARG A 448 0.29 11.00 22.25
C ARG A 448 -1.04 10.72 23.01
N THR A 449 -2.15 11.42 22.73
CA THR A 449 -3.59 11.18 23.10
C THR A 449 -4.51 10.29 22.17
N CYS A 450 -5.11 10.81 21.08
CA CYS A 450 -5.44 10.15 19.78
C CYS A 450 -5.60 11.12 18.54
N ALA A 451 -5.04 12.38 18.47
CA ALA A 451 -5.33 13.44 17.44
C ALA A 451 -4.34 14.56 16.96
N ASP A 452 -3.05 14.52 17.18
CA ASP A 452 -2.04 15.18 16.34
C ASP A 452 -1.62 14.14 15.32
N ALA A 453 -2.65 13.65 14.65
CA ALA A 453 -2.80 12.22 14.48
C ALA A 453 -3.33 11.88 13.10
N PHE A 454 -4.45 12.46 12.71
CA PHE A 454 -5.14 12.37 11.41
C PHE A 454 -6.42 11.58 11.34
N VAL A 455 -7.51 12.26 11.74
CA VAL A 455 -8.68 11.70 12.42
C VAL A 455 -9.81 12.79 12.62
N PRO A 456 -11.14 12.52 12.84
CA PRO A 456 -12.17 13.44 13.46
C PRO A 456 -12.56 13.38 14.97
N PRO A 457 -13.65 12.81 15.59
CA PRO A 457 -13.48 11.74 16.65
C PRO A 457 -14.31 10.40 16.68
N GLU A 458 -15.23 10.07 15.77
CA GLU A 458 -16.09 8.86 15.70
C GLU A 458 -15.50 7.43 15.81
N PHE A 459 -14.20 7.26 15.80
CA PHE A 459 -13.53 6.03 15.45
C PHE A 459 -12.23 5.90 16.27
N CYS A 460 -12.17 6.27 17.56
CA CYS A 460 -10.99 5.92 18.39
C CYS A 460 -11.19 4.62 19.18
N ALA A 461 -10.08 3.91 19.37
CA ALA A 461 -9.87 2.70 20.14
C ALA A 461 -9.18 3.00 21.47
N CYS A 462 -8.24 3.95 21.45
CA CYS A 462 -7.72 4.55 22.66
C CYS A 462 -8.88 5.19 23.41
N ILE A 463 -8.95 4.91 24.70
CA ILE A 463 -9.95 5.50 25.56
C ILE A 463 -9.53 6.94 25.87
N GLY A 464 -10.47 7.88 25.71
CA GLY A 464 -10.39 9.21 26.30
C GLY A 464 -11.27 9.25 27.55
N THR A 465 -11.46 10.42 28.18
CA THR A 465 -12.43 10.58 29.27
C THR A 465 -13.87 10.56 28.75
N SER A 466 -14.33 9.41 28.25
CA SER A 466 -15.68 9.22 27.73
C SER A 466 -16.65 8.86 28.86
N SER A 467 -17.32 9.86 29.41
CA SER A 467 -18.42 9.66 30.35
C SER A 467 -19.73 9.34 29.62
N SER A 468 -20.57 8.53 30.25
CA SER A 468 -22.00 8.45 29.86
C SER A 468 -22.62 9.83 30.00
N LEU A 469 -23.42 10.27 29.03
CA LEU A 469 -24.08 11.57 29.09
C LEU A 469 -25.20 11.51 30.14
N SER A 470 -25.00 12.17 31.28
CA SER A 470 -25.97 12.19 32.38
C SER A 470 -27.25 12.97 32.06
N ASP A 471 -27.24 13.88 31.07
CA ASP A 471 -28.43 14.57 30.61
C ASP A 471 -29.10 13.84 29.43
N HIS A 472 -30.08 13.02 29.77
CA HIS A 472 -30.93 12.29 28.83
C HIS A 472 -31.70 13.22 27.87
N LYS A 473 -32.00 14.47 28.24
CA LYS A 473 -32.70 15.43 27.36
C LYS A 473 -31.78 15.90 26.24
N VAL A 474 -30.48 16.07 26.51
CA VAL A 474 -29.49 16.43 25.48
C VAL A 474 -29.28 15.27 24.51
N ALA A 475 -29.14 14.02 24.98
CA ALA A 475 -29.05 12.84 24.12
C ALA A 475 -30.28 12.71 23.20
N LEU A 476 -31.49 12.81 23.75
CA LEU A 476 -32.73 12.70 23.01
C LEU A 476 -32.91 13.85 22.00
N SER A 477 -32.56 15.09 22.40
CA SER A 477 -32.60 16.28 21.54
C SER A 477 -31.61 16.20 20.37
N PHE A 478 -30.45 15.55 20.55
CA PHE A 478 -29.51 15.26 19.46
C PHE A 478 -29.99 14.09 18.59
N ALA A 479 -30.54 13.02 19.18
CA ALA A 479 -31.06 11.87 18.47
C ALA A 479 -32.23 12.23 17.53
N HIS A 480 -33.18 13.08 17.94
CA HIS A 480 -34.22 13.58 17.05
C HIS A 480 -33.64 14.42 15.90
N TYR A 481 -32.63 15.26 16.17
CA TYR A 481 -31.96 16.04 15.14
C TYR A 481 -31.24 15.14 14.12
N ALA A 482 -30.60 14.06 14.56
CA ALA A 482 -29.99 13.06 13.70
C ALA A 482 -31.02 12.36 12.79
N VAL A 483 -32.19 11.97 13.32
CA VAL A 483 -33.25 11.36 12.49
C VAL A 483 -33.86 12.37 11.51
N SER A 484 -34.07 13.64 11.91
CA SER A 484 -34.48 14.70 11.00
C SER A 484 -33.47 14.95 9.88
N TYR A 485 -32.17 14.93 10.19
CA TYR A 485 -31.07 15.02 9.23
C TYR A 485 -31.14 13.86 8.22
N ILE A 486 -31.22 12.60 8.69
CA ILE A 486 -31.32 11.42 7.83
C ILE A 486 -32.50 11.52 6.85
N ASN A 487 -33.67 11.94 7.33
CA ASN A 487 -34.85 12.10 6.48
C ASN A 487 -34.67 13.20 5.42
N ALA A 488 -34.00 14.30 5.76
CA ALA A 488 -33.69 15.37 4.81
C ALA A 488 -32.77 14.91 3.66
N LEU A 489 -31.84 13.97 3.92
CA LEU A 489 -30.99 13.37 2.89
C LEU A 489 -31.77 12.45 1.95
N ALA A 490 -32.66 11.63 2.52
CA ALA A 490 -33.54 10.77 1.75
C ALA A 490 -34.42 11.59 0.80
N GLU A 491 -34.97 12.72 1.27
CA GLU A 491 -35.78 13.60 0.43
C GLU A 491 -34.94 14.42 -0.58
N LEU A 492 -33.77 14.93 -0.19
CA LEU A 492 -32.87 15.70 -1.07
C LEU A 492 -32.43 14.89 -2.31
N HIS A 493 -32.08 13.62 -2.13
CA HIS A 493 -31.55 12.78 -3.21
C HIS A 493 -32.60 11.86 -3.85
N PHE A 494 -33.69 11.51 -3.13
CA PHE A 494 -34.73 10.57 -3.56
C PHE A 494 -36.17 11.03 -3.15
N PRO A 495 -36.61 12.21 -3.58
CA PRO A 495 -37.83 12.84 -3.07
C PRO A 495 -39.08 11.96 -3.23
N GLY A 496 -39.85 11.83 -2.15
CA GLY A 496 -41.09 11.06 -2.08
C GLY A 496 -40.95 9.54 -2.30
N ARG A 497 -39.73 8.97 -2.36
CA ARG A 497 -39.53 7.55 -2.70
C ARG A 497 -39.55 6.60 -1.51
N CYS A 498 -39.05 7.02 -0.36
CA CYS A 498 -38.85 6.17 0.82
C CYS A 498 -39.77 6.59 1.98
N VAL A 499 -40.02 5.65 2.90
CA VAL A 499 -40.78 5.93 4.14
C VAL A 499 -39.89 6.72 5.10
N VAL A 500 -40.42 7.82 5.62
CA VAL A 500 -39.79 8.65 6.66
C VAL A 500 -39.48 7.81 7.91
N TRP A 501 -38.30 7.98 8.49
CA TRP A 501 -37.90 7.27 9.70
C TRP A 501 -38.24 8.08 10.95
N GLU A 502 -38.78 7.40 11.96
CA GLU A 502 -39.05 7.94 13.29
C GLU A 502 -38.02 7.42 14.30
N LEU A 503 -37.68 8.22 15.31
CA LEU A 503 -36.81 7.77 16.40
C LEU A 503 -37.58 6.82 17.32
N ASN A 504 -37.14 5.56 17.40
CA ASN A 504 -37.73 4.54 18.28
C ASN A 504 -37.06 4.58 19.67
N SER A 505 -35.73 4.58 19.73
CA SER A 505 -35.00 4.69 21.01
C SER A 505 -33.56 5.18 20.87
N VAL A 506 -33.01 5.71 21.97
CA VAL A 506 -31.56 5.88 22.15
C VAL A 506 -31.06 4.68 22.97
N GLN A 507 -30.13 3.91 22.42
CA GLN A 507 -29.58 2.69 23.02
C GLN A 507 -28.36 2.98 23.91
N GLU A 508 -27.55 3.97 23.54
CA GLU A 508 -26.36 4.40 24.28
C GLU A 508 -26.08 5.87 23.94
N SER A 509 -25.59 6.65 24.91
CA SER A 509 -25.10 8.01 24.67
C SER A 509 -23.88 8.32 25.53
N SER A 510 -22.81 8.80 24.90
CA SER A 510 -21.54 9.12 25.57
C SER A 510 -20.97 10.45 25.07
N VAL A 511 -20.41 11.23 25.99
CA VAL A 511 -19.55 12.36 25.65
C VAL A 511 -18.19 11.81 25.21
N LEU A 512 -17.57 12.45 24.21
CA LEU A 512 -16.24 12.08 23.72
C LEU A 512 -15.26 13.21 23.99
N GLY A 513 -14.54 13.13 25.11
CA GLY A 513 -13.57 14.14 25.54
C GLY A 513 -14.17 15.27 26.38
N GLY A 514 -13.48 16.40 26.45
CA GLY A 514 -13.89 17.58 27.23
C GLY A 514 -14.74 18.58 26.45
N ARG A 515 -15.15 19.67 27.12
CA ARG A 515 -15.70 20.86 26.43
C ARG A 515 -14.57 21.58 25.69
N VAL A 516 -14.77 21.91 24.42
CA VAL A 516 -13.84 22.72 23.62
C VAL A 516 -14.60 23.89 23.03
N ALA A 517 -14.16 25.13 23.28
CA ALA A 517 -14.83 26.36 22.84
C ALA A 517 -16.36 26.41 23.14
N GLY A 518 -16.79 25.84 24.28
CA GLY A 518 -18.20 25.73 24.67
C GLY A 518 -19.00 24.64 23.96
N LYS A 519 -18.38 23.88 23.05
CA LYS A 519 -18.96 22.73 22.36
C LYS A 519 -18.61 21.41 23.04
N VAL A 520 -19.49 20.42 22.85
CA VAL A 520 -19.38 19.05 23.36
C VAL A 520 -19.60 18.12 22.17
N LEU A 521 -18.73 17.12 22.00
CA LEU A 521 -18.98 16.03 21.06
C LEU A 521 -19.74 14.89 21.73
N LEU A 522 -20.78 14.41 21.05
CA LEU A 522 -21.61 13.28 21.45
C LEU A 522 -21.43 12.11 20.47
N ARG A 523 -21.49 10.89 21.01
CA ARG A 523 -21.97 9.70 20.30
C ARG A 523 -23.35 9.36 20.81
N VAL A 524 -24.28 9.05 19.92
CA VAL A 524 -25.53 8.35 20.24
C VAL A 524 -25.67 7.11 19.35
N MET A 525 -26.04 5.99 19.95
CA MET A 525 -26.59 4.85 19.19
C MET A 525 -28.10 4.93 19.24
N ILE A 526 -28.76 4.84 18.10
CA ILE A 526 -30.21 4.97 17.96
C ILE A 526 -30.82 3.80 17.19
N THR A 527 -32.08 3.50 17.48
CA THR A 527 -32.93 2.68 16.62
C THR A 527 -34.09 3.50 16.07
N THR A 528 -34.54 3.15 14.87
CA THR A 528 -35.65 3.82 14.18
C THR A 528 -36.87 2.92 14.03
N THR A 529 -37.98 3.52 13.60
CA THR A 529 -39.13 2.85 12.98
C THR A 529 -39.27 3.40 11.54
N PRO A 530 -39.24 2.57 10.48
CA PRO A 530 -38.90 1.14 10.45
C PRO A 530 -37.51 0.81 11.02
N THR A 531 -37.32 -0.44 11.44
CA THR A 531 -36.17 -0.89 12.25
C THR A 531 -34.83 -0.84 11.52
N ALA A 532 -34.02 0.17 11.81
CA ALA A 532 -32.60 0.21 11.48
C ALA A 532 -31.80 0.68 12.71
N HIS A 533 -30.49 0.41 12.72
CA HIS A 533 -29.58 0.73 13.82
C HIS A 533 -28.50 1.70 13.34
N PHE A 534 -28.37 2.87 13.99
CA PHE A 534 -27.36 3.86 13.63
C PHE A 534 -26.44 4.18 14.79
N GLU A 535 -25.16 4.41 14.46
CA GLU A 535 -24.17 5.04 15.31
C GLU A 535 -23.96 6.45 14.75
N VAL A 536 -24.30 7.48 15.53
CA VAL A 536 -24.26 8.89 15.09
C VAL A 536 -23.34 9.67 16.01
N TYR A 537 -22.47 10.46 15.41
CA TYR A 537 -21.55 11.34 16.11
C TYR A 537 -21.82 12.78 15.71
N GLY A 538 -21.76 13.71 16.67
CA GLY A 538 -21.99 15.11 16.38
C GLY A 538 -21.89 16.08 17.54
N THR A 539 -21.61 17.33 17.20
CA THR A 539 -21.32 18.41 18.14
C THR A 539 -22.57 19.22 18.52
N ILE A 540 -22.63 19.62 19.80
CA ILE A 540 -23.63 20.54 20.34
C ILE A 540 -22.96 21.62 21.18
N ARG A 541 -23.47 22.86 21.16
CA ARG A 541 -23.01 23.93 22.05
C ARG A 541 -23.77 23.91 23.38
N ALA A 542 -23.05 23.80 24.49
CA ALA A 542 -23.62 23.51 25.80
C ALA A 542 -24.46 24.65 26.43
N GLU A 543 -24.36 25.86 25.88
CA GLU A 543 -25.10 27.05 26.34
C GLU A 543 -26.32 27.38 25.45
N SER A 544 -26.49 26.69 24.32
CA SER A 544 -27.55 26.99 23.35
C SER A 544 -27.98 25.72 22.60
N ALA A 545 -29.16 25.19 22.94
CA ALA A 545 -29.72 23.96 22.36
C ALA A 545 -30.04 24.02 20.84
N TRP A 546 -29.76 25.14 20.19
CA TRP A 546 -30.01 25.42 18.77
C TRP A 546 -28.77 25.21 17.87
N GLU A 547 -27.54 25.22 18.40
CA GLU A 547 -26.31 24.98 17.62
C GLU A 547 -25.93 23.49 17.71
N LYS A 548 -26.36 22.71 16.70
CA LYS A 548 -26.12 21.25 16.54
C LYS A 548 -25.54 20.94 15.16
N ARG A 549 -24.68 19.93 15.06
CA ARG A 549 -24.20 19.35 13.78
C ARG A 549 -24.15 17.82 13.88
N VAL A 550 -24.52 17.10 12.83
CA VAL A 550 -24.12 15.70 12.64
C VAL A 550 -22.76 15.74 11.97
N ASP A 551 -21.76 15.17 12.62
CA ASP A 551 -20.38 15.17 12.16
C ASP A 551 -20.02 13.83 11.48
N PHE A 552 -20.62 12.70 11.92
CA PHE A 552 -20.58 11.41 11.22
C PHE A 552 -21.84 10.55 11.48
N LEU A 553 -22.17 9.66 10.53
CA LEU A 553 -23.33 8.76 10.57
C LEU A 553 -23.00 7.40 9.94
N GLN A 554 -23.19 6.31 10.68
CA GLN A 554 -23.09 4.93 10.17
C GLN A 554 -24.34 4.10 10.49
N ARG A 555 -24.72 3.20 9.57
CA ARG A 555 -25.67 2.11 9.83
C ARG A 555 -24.93 0.84 10.27
N LEU A 556 -25.37 0.23 11.38
CA LEU A 556 -24.72 -0.95 11.98
C LEU A 556 -25.28 -2.29 11.48
N ASP A 557 -26.53 -2.30 10.99
CA ASP A 557 -27.22 -3.49 10.51
C ASP A 557 -27.24 -3.58 8.97
N ILE A 558 -27.16 -4.81 8.44
CA ILE A 558 -27.08 -5.07 6.99
C ILE A 558 -28.39 -4.71 6.30
N TYR A 559 -28.29 -4.04 5.15
CA TYR A 559 -29.37 -3.53 4.31
C TYR A 559 -30.31 -4.64 3.81
N GLY A 560 -31.37 -4.90 4.58
CA GLY A 560 -32.45 -5.81 4.19
C GLY A 560 -33.45 -5.17 3.22
N ASN A 561 -34.71 -5.63 3.27
CA ASN A 561 -35.79 -5.18 2.38
C ASN A 561 -36.10 -3.66 2.40
N GLN A 562 -35.57 -2.90 3.34
CA GLN A 562 -35.96 -1.51 3.61
C GLN A 562 -35.47 -0.52 2.54
N THR A 563 -34.35 -0.83 1.87
CA THR A 563 -33.79 0.00 0.78
C THR A 563 -34.48 -0.23 -0.57
N LYS A 564 -35.55 -1.05 -0.64
CA LYS A 564 -36.34 -1.33 -1.85
C LYS A 564 -36.99 -0.12 -2.52
N CYS A 565 -37.12 1.01 -1.82
CA CYS A 565 -37.55 2.27 -2.43
C CYS A 565 -36.54 2.83 -3.45
N LEU A 566 -35.28 2.41 -3.40
CA LEU A 566 -34.20 2.94 -4.22
C LEU A 566 -34.12 2.24 -5.60
N PRO A 567 -33.71 2.94 -6.68
CA PRO A 567 -33.51 2.32 -7.99
C PRO A 567 -32.16 1.60 -8.00
N LYS A 568 -32.07 0.37 -8.56
CA LYS A 568 -30.91 -0.55 -8.38
C LYS A 568 -29.51 0.08 -8.49
N SER A 569 -29.28 0.99 -9.43
CA SER A 569 -28.00 1.70 -9.62
C SER A 569 -27.65 2.74 -8.55
N ARG A 570 -28.56 3.06 -7.62
CA ARG A 570 -28.38 4.09 -6.57
C ARG A 570 -28.72 3.62 -5.15
N TRP A 571 -28.86 2.31 -4.88
CA TRP A 571 -28.99 1.80 -3.50
C TRP A 571 -27.80 2.22 -2.63
N MET A 572 -26.65 2.40 -3.28
CA MET A 572 -25.38 2.84 -2.73
C MET A 572 -25.30 4.34 -2.42
N LYS A 573 -26.30 5.19 -2.77
CA LYS A 573 -26.09 6.66 -2.82
C LYS A 573 -26.73 7.53 -1.72
N VAL A 574 -27.44 6.96 -0.74
CA VAL A 574 -28.01 7.71 0.42
C VAL A 574 -27.79 7.04 1.77
N PHE A 575 -27.60 5.72 1.79
CA PHE A 575 -27.30 4.98 3.03
C PHE A 575 -25.91 4.35 3.03
N TRP A 576 -25.09 4.64 2.01
CA TRP A 576 -23.68 4.24 1.86
C TRP A 576 -22.76 5.41 1.46
N PHE A 577 -23.33 6.60 1.22
CA PHE A 577 -22.58 7.85 1.11
C PHE A 577 -22.81 8.65 2.39
N GLU A 578 -21.74 9.25 2.90
CA GLU A 578 -21.85 10.40 3.77
C GLU A 578 -22.45 11.59 3.01
N VAL A 579 -22.89 12.60 3.76
CA VAL A 579 -23.49 13.81 3.20
C VAL A 579 -22.41 14.69 2.58
N GLU A 580 -22.58 15.02 1.30
CA GLU A 580 -21.79 16.07 0.64
C GLU A 580 -22.00 17.40 1.39
N PHE A 581 -21.02 17.81 2.20
CA PHE A 581 -21.08 19.03 3.01
C PHE A 581 -20.85 20.32 2.18
N LEU A 582 -21.78 20.58 1.25
CA LEU A 582 -22.12 21.94 0.83
C LEU A 582 -22.91 22.57 1.99
N THR A 583 -22.33 23.38 2.89
CA THR A 583 -21.84 24.74 2.61
C THR A 583 -21.06 25.32 3.82
N PRO A 584 -20.32 26.45 3.68
CA PRO A 584 -19.24 26.80 4.61
C PRO A 584 -19.63 27.71 5.79
N VAL A 585 -19.09 27.43 6.99
CA VAL A 585 -18.99 28.41 8.09
C VAL A 585 -17.67 28.25 8.86
N PHE A 586 -16.79 29.25 8.78
CA PHE A 586 -15.68 29.44 9.74
C PHE A 586 -16.23 29.77 11.13
N ARG A 587 -15.95 28.94 12.15
CA ARG A 587 -15.99 29.37 13.58
C ARG A 587 -14.93 28.68 14.44
N ASN A 588 -13.81 29.38 14.60
CA ASN A 588 -12.76 29.29 15.62
C ASN A 588 -12.86 28.12 16.63
N MET A 589 -12.19 27.02 16.31
CA MET A 589 -11.36 26.31 17.29
C MET A 589 -9.91 26.67 16.95
N THR A 590 -9.26 27.50 17.76
CA THR A 590 -7.80 27.64 17.73
C THR A 590 -7.22 26.37 18.34
N ILE A 591 -6.51 25.56 17.53
CA ILE A 591 -5.78 24.42 18.09
C ILE A 591 -4.55 24.94 18.82
N HIS A 592 -4.62 24.97 20.15
CA HIS A 592 -3.49 25.29 21.01
C HIS A 592 -2.48 24.12 20.98
N HIS A 593 -1.36 24.34 20.29
CA HIS A 593 -0.20 23.44 20.33
C HIS A 593 0.47 23.47 21.72
N GLU A 594 1.07 22.37 22.12
CA GLU A 594 1.67 22.15 23.46
C GLU A 594 3.03 22.86 23.65
N GLY A 595 3.55 23.47 22.59
CA GLY A 595 4.82 24.19 22.55
C GLY A 595 5.32 24.32 21.11
N PHE A 596 6.63 24.33 20.90
CA PHE A 596 7.25 24.24 19.57
C PHE A 596 8.20 23.04 19.50
N LEU A 597 8.02 22.22 18.47
CA LEU A 597 8.79 21.02 18.19
C LEU A 597 10.16 21.38 17.60
N LEU A 598 10.11 22.36 16.69
CA LEU A 598 11.25 23.16 16.30
C LEU A 598 10.89 24.62 16.60
N GLU A 599 11.68 25.27 17.44
CA GLU A 599 11.63 26.72 17.61
C GLU A 599 12.96 27.30 17.13
N THR A 600 12.91 28.05 16.03
CA THR A 600 14.07 28.71 15.42
C THR A 600 13.66 30.04 14.77
N PRO A 601 14.56 31.02 14.62
CA PRO A 601 14.20 32.35 14.11
C PRO A 601 13.53 32.35 12.72
N GLY A 602 13.83 31.37 11.86
CA GLY A 602 13.21 31.24 10.54
C GLY A 602 12.00 30.30 10.47
N CYS A 603 11.84 29.41 11.45
CA CYS A 603 10.75 28.43 11.46
C CYS A 603 10.37 28.00 12.88
N SER A 604 9.09 28.20 13.22
CA SER A 604 8.45 27.59 14.38
C SER A 604 7.48 26.50 13.91
N LEU A 605 7.85 25.24 14.12
CA LEU A 605 6.93 24.12 13.96
C LEU A 605 6.25 23.83 15.30
N PRO A 606 4.91 23.86 15.39
CA PRO A 606 4.19 23.53 16.61
C PRO A 606 4.61 22.17 17.17
N LEU A 607 4.90 22.12 18.48
CA LEU A 607 4.81 20.87 19.23
C LEU A 607 3.34 20.64 19.48
N TYR A 608 2.71 20.14 18.44
CA TYR A 608 1.75 19.10 18.65
C TYR A 608 2.44 17.93 19.37
N ASN A 609 1.72 17.20 20.22
CA ASN A 609 2.18 15.84 20.50
C ASN A 609 2.01 15.04 19.19
N PRO A 610 2.27 13.73 19.13
CA PRO A 610 1.98 13.02 17.88
C PRO A 610 0.88 12.00 18.05
N TYR A 611 -0.06 12.29 18.96
CA TYR A 611 -1.48 12.24 18.70
C TYR A 611 -2.45 12.98 19.76
N HIS A 612 -2.71 14.32 19.90
CA HIS A 612 -3.82 15.14 20.60
C HIS A 612 -5.30 14.61 20.75
N TYR A 613 -6.42 15.39 20.74
CA TYR A 613 -7.82 14.83 20.65
C TYR A 613 -8.76 15.28 19.49
N ALA A 614 -8.61 16.46 18.85
CA ALA A 614 -9.68 17.09 18.01
C ALA A 614 -10.02 16.39 16.70
N ILE A 615 -9.24 15.37 16.44
CA ILE A 615 -9.02 14.71 15.20
C ILE A 615 -8.81 13.27 15.70
N ARG A 616 -9.82 12.50 16.15
CA ARG A 616 -9.70 11.17 16.79
C ARG A 616 -10.39 9.98 16.01
N SER A 617 -10.84 10.17 14.75
CA SER A 617 -11.45 9.14 13.83
C SER A 617 -11.25 9.08 12.28
N LEU A 618 -10.04 9.06 11.75
CA LEU A 618 -9.48 8.72 10.44
C LEU A 618 -8.20 7.88 10.67
N PHE A 619 -8.24 6.95 11.63
CA PHE A 619 -7.18 6.04 12.01
C PHE A 619 -7.67 4.54 12.27
N THR A 620 -7.76 3.44 11.47
CA THR A 620 -8.16 2.03 11.93
C THR A 620 -7.11 1.15 12.54
N GLU A 621 -7.46 0.20 13.43
CA GLU A 621 -6.50 -0.65 14.10
C GLU A 621 -6.29 -1.93 13.27
N ASP A 622 -7.05 -2.20 12.18
CA ASP A 622 -6.65 -3.16 11.13
C ASP A 622 -5.88 -2.50 9.98
N PRO A 623 -4.90 -3.20 9.40
CA PRO A 623 -4.18 -2.70 8.22
C PRO A 623 -4.78 -2.97 6.80
N PRO A 624 -5.46 -2.03 6.20
CA PRO A 624 -6.45 -2.16 5.14
C PRO A 624 -7.30 -3.38 4.66
N HIS A 625 -8.50 -3.09 4.10
CA HIS A 625 -9.63 -4.03 4.04
C HIS A 625 -9.33 -5.13 3.08
N GLU A 626 -9.56 -4.96 1.77
CA GLU A 626 -9.70 -6.02 0.75
C GLU A 626 -8.47 -6.91 0.61
N ALA A 627 -7.93 -7.52 1.69
CA ALA A 627 -6.51 -7.70 2.04
C ALA A 627 -5.91 -9.06 2.42
N ILE A 628 -6.63 -10.04 2.99
CA ILE A 628 -6.13 -11.33 3.54
C ILE A 628 -5.29 -12.03 2.54
N CYS A 629 -4.00 -11.82 2.40
CA CYS A 629 -3.35 -12.53 1.31
C CYS A 629 -3.19 -14.05 1.58
N ALA A 630 -3.57 -14.49 2.77
CA ALA A 630 -4.04 -15.85 3.00
C ALA A 630 -5.31 -16.33 2.21
N SER A 631 -6.36 -15.51 2.03
CA SER A 631 -7.71 -15.79 1.43
C SER A 631 -7.67 -16.06 -0.08
N ARG A 632 -6.50 -16.15 -0.74
CA ARG A 632 -6.44 -16.25 -2.21
C ARG A 632 -5.80 -17.52 -2.49
N ASN A 633 -6.43 -18.14 -3.41
CA ASN A 633 -5.98 -19.11 -4.28
C ASN A 633 -4.61 -19.94 -3.84
N LEU A 634 -4.47 -20.64 -2.67
CA LEU A 634 -3.39 -21.60 -2.14
C LEU A 634 -2.05 -21.96 -2.92
N THR A 635 -0.85 -21.57 -2.42
CA THR A 635 0.53 -21.90 -2.94
C THR A 635 0.82 -23.37 -3.05
N VAL A 636 1.20 -23.76 -4.25
CA VAL A 636 1.69 -25.08 -4.64
C VAL A 636 3.10 -25.04 -5.18
N LEU A 637 3.63 -23.90 -5.59
CA LEU A 637 4.95 -23.80 -6.21
C LEU A 637 5.87 -23.00 -5.30
N ALA A 638 6.42 -23.77 -4.39
CA ALA A 638 7.78 -23.61 -3.97
C ALA A 638 8.71 -23.43 -5.17
N GLN A 639 9.69 -22.60 -4.92
CA GLN A 639 10.95 -22.70 -5.62
C GLN A 639 12.05 -22.50 -4.60
N ASN A 640 13.22 -23.06 -4.87
CA ASN A 640 14.47 -22.66 -4.25
C ASN A 640 15.37 -21.93 -5.28
N ILE A 641 15.64 -20.64 -5.07
CA ILE A 641 16.64 -19.82 -5.78
C ILE A 641 16.46 -19.80 -7.31
N ASP A 642 16.73 -20.87 -8.07
CA ASP A 642 16.36 -21.03 -9.51
C ASP A 642 15.43 -22.18 -9.90
N ARG A 643 14.93 -22.94 -8.92
CA ARG A 643 14.42 -24.29 -9.16
C ARG A 643 13.06 -24.53 -8.59
N PHE A 644 12.25 -25.27 -9.31
CA PHE A 644 10.82 -25.41 -9.04
C PHE A 644 10.49 -26.69 -8.33
N THR A 645 9.56 -26.59 -7.39
CA THR A 645 9.12 -27.72 -6.58
C THR A 645 7.64 -27.56 -6.26
N LEU A 646 6.91 -28.66 -6.33
CA LEU A 646 5.48 -28.69 -6.06
C LEU A 646 5.20 -29.11 -4.62
N ASP A 647 4.50 -28.30 -3.82
CA ASP A 647 3.80 -28.79 -2.63
C ASP A 647 2.61 -29.65 -3.07
N ALA A 648 2.83 -30.96 -3.17
CA ALA A 648 1.78 -31.92 -3.47
C ALA A 648 0.64 -31.94 -2.42
N GLY A 649 0.87 -31.41 -1.21
CA GLY A 649 -0.15 -31.20 -0.18
C GLY A 649 -1.06 -30.02 -0.52
N ALA A 650 -0.49 -28.87 -0.86
CA ALA A 650 -1.25 -27.75 -1.41
C ALA A 650 -2.00 -28.14 -2.69
N LEU A 651 -1.39 -28.98 -3.53
CA LEU A 651 -2.01 -29.46 -4.75
C LEU A 651 -3.28 -30.26 -4.44
N ARG A 652 -3.26 -31.09 -3.39
CA ARG A 652 -4.47 -31.80 -2.96
C ARG A 652 -5.48 -30.87 -2.30
N ARG A 653 -5.04 -30.00 -1.37
CA ARG A 653 -5.90 -29.11 -0.58
C ARG A 653 -6.59 -28.04 -1.43
N GLY A 654 -5.86 -27.40 -2.34
CA GLY A 654 -6.42 -26.41 -3.24
C GLY A 654 -7.11 -27.05 -4.44
N TYR A 655 -6.56 -28.14 -4.98
CA TYR A 655 -6.83 -28.54 -6.37
C TYR A 655 -7.34 -29.95 -6.53
N ASN A 656 -7.58 -30.72 -5.46
CA ASN A 656 -8.09 -32.09 -5.55
C ASN A 656 -7.31 -32.99 -6.55
N ALA A 657 -5.99 -32.77 -6.69
CA ALA A 657 -5.20 -33.35 -7.77
C ALA A 657 -3.79 -33.79 -7.34
N THR A 658 -3.03 -34.42 -8.27
CA THR A 658 -1.79 -35.12 -7.92
C THR A 658 -0.65 -34.91 -8.93
N ARG A 659 0.59 -34.94 -8.41
CA ARG A 659 1.81 -34.46 -9.06
C ARG A 659 2.10 -35.14 -10.40
N GLU A 660 1.91 -36.44 -10.47
CA GLU A 660 2.33 -37.33 -11.57
C GLU A 660 1.81 -36.90 -12.94
N LYS A 661 0.73 -36.13 -12.96
CA LYS A 661 -0.05 -35.84 -14.15
C LYS A 661 0.13 -34.39 -14.62
N ILE A 662 1.15 -33.73 -14.07
CA ILE A 662 1.59 -32.35 -14.28
C ILE A 662 2.95 -32.30 -15.02
N VAL A 663 3.15 -31.31 -15.90
CA VAL A 663 4.41 -31.07 -16.64
C VAL A 663 4.49 -29.59 -17.03
N CYS A 664 5.65 -28.86 -17.15
CA CYS A 664 5.65 -27.36 -17.37
C CYS A 664 6.71 -26.57 -18.29
N HIS A 665 6.59 -25.23 -18.57
CA HIS A 665 7.27 -24.29 -19.59
C HIS A 665 7.65 -22.80 -19.16
N TYR A 666 8.05 -21.88 -20.10
CA TYR A 666 8.20 -20.41 -20.08
C TYR A 666 8.32 -19.62 -21.46
N ARG A 667 7.44 -18.66 -21.90
CA ARG A 667 7.84 -17.52 -22.86
C ARG A 667 8.81 -16.58 -22.13
N GLU A 668 9.21 -15.50 -22.81
CA GLU A 668 9.69 -14.20 -22.32
C GLU A 668 8.87 -13.09 -23.00
N VAL A 669 7.93 -12.41 -22.32
CA VAL A 669 7.49 -11.04 -22.72
C VAL A 669 8.70 -10.14 -22.77
N PHE A 670 8.48 -8.97 -23.33
CA PHE A 670 9.37 -7.86 -23.60
C PHE A 670 8.56 -6.54 -23.45
N ARG A 671 9.04 -5.44 -22.83
CA ARG A 671 8.49 -4.06 -23.01
C ARG A 671 8.61 -3.83 -24.52
N ASN A 672 7.51 -3.51 -25.20
CA ASN A 672 7.40 -3.73 -26.65
C ASN A 672 8.15 -2.65 -27.46
N GLU A 673 9.45 -2.80 -27.77
CA GLU A 673 10.36 -1.70 -28.27
C GLU A 673 9.67 -0.70 -29.22
N SER A 674 9.00 -1.22 -30.23
CA SER A 674 8.36 -0.45 -31.31
C SER A 674 7.12 0.36 -30.90
N ALA A 675 6.51 0.10 -29.75
CA ALA A 675 5.20 0.67 -29.40
C ALA A 675 5.20 2.20 -29.22
N ALA A 676 4.03 2.81 -29.46
CA ALA A 676 3.80 4.25 -29.42
C ALA A 676 4.18 4.84 -28.05
N ILE A 677 3.61 4.31 -26.99
CA ILE A 677 3.95 4.64 -25.61
C ILE A 677 4.65 3.42 -24.97
N PRO A 678 5.99 3.45 -24.82
CA PRO A 678 6.76 2.30 -24.38
C PRO A 678 6.43 1.77 -23.00
N ASP A 679 5.93 2.63 -22.13
CA ASP A 679 5.57 2.27 -20.76
C ASP A 679 4.15 1.77 -20.67
N THR A 680 3.39 1.86 -21.76
CA THR A 680 2.01 1.41 -21.81
C THR A 680 1.82 0.18 -22.70
N THR A 681 2.84 -0.25 -23.45
CA THR A 681 2.70 -1.41 -24.32
C THR A 681 3.76 -2.49 -24.05
N PRO A 682 3.31 -3.68 -23.64
CA PRO A 682 4.15 -4.83 -23.38
C PRO A 682 3.75 -6.08 -24.19
N GLN A 683 4.67 -7.01 -24.38
CA GLN A 683 4.59 -7.97 -25.48
C GLN A 683 5.17 -9.35 -25.16
N LEU A 684 4.29 -10.32 -24.95
CA LEU A 684 4.59 -11.73 -24.69
C LEU A 684 5.43 -12.39 -25.83
N GLY A 685 6.58 -13.03 -25.59
CA GLY A 685 7.50 -13.55 -26.65
C GLY A 685 7.40 -15.04 -27.07
N PRO A 686 8.39 -15.93 -26.83
CA PRO A 686 8.33 -17.35 -27.28
C PRO A 686 8.62 -18.37 -26.17
N ALA A 687 7.77 -19.39 -26.00
CA ALA A 687 7.85 -20.27 -24.83
C ALA A 687 8.77 -21.50 -24.90
N VAL A 688 9.13 -22.04 -23.73
CA VAL A 688 10.23 -23.02 -23.52
C VAL A 688 9.93 -24.00 -22.36
N PRO A 689 10.09 -25.33 -22.45
CA PRO A 689 9.88 -26.27 -21.32
C PRO A 689 10.62 -25.94 -20.01
N LEU A 690 9.91 -25.92 -18.87
CA LEU A 690 10.48 -25.90 -17.53
C LEU A 690 11.17 -27.24 -17.24
N PRO A 691 12.44 -27.21 -16.81
CA PRO A 691 13.04 -28.27 -16.03
C PRO A 691 12.58 -28.20 -14.56
N PHE A 692 11.72 -29.12 -14.12
CA PHE A 692 11.31 -29.19 -12.72
C PHE A 692 12.49 -29.56 -11.82
N GLY A 693 12.68 -28.89 -10.67
CA GLY A 693 13.91 -28.98 -9.87
C GLY A 693 15.18 -28.42 -10.56
N GLY A 694 15.08 -27.95 -11.80
CA GLY A 694 16.16 -27.40 -12.60
C GLY A 694 16.05 -25.88 -12.75
N PRO A 695 17.17 -25.24 -13.15
CA PRO A 695 17.26 -23.79 -13.22
C PRO A 695 16.57 -23.24 -14.47
N VAL A 696 16.11 -22.00 -14.40
CA VAL A 696 15.62 -21.28 -15.58
C VAL A 696 16.39 -20.00 -15.83
N LYS A 697 16.35 -19.53 -17.08
CA LYS A 697 17.34 -18.62 -17.68
C LYS A 697 16.82 -17.26 -18.12
N ALA A 698 15.58 -17.14 -18.59
CA ALA A 698 15.04 -15.81 -18.90
C ALA A 698 15.11 -14.96 -17.63
N GLU A 699 15.28 -13.65 -17.77
CA GLU A 699 15.73 -12.81 -16.65
C GLU A 699 14.61 -12.53 -15.60
N TYR A 700 13.57 -13.32 -15.77
CA TYR A 700 12.21 -13.33 -15.31
C TYR A 700 11.58 -14.59 -15.90
N VAL A 701 10.63 -15.37 -15.32
CA VAL A 701 10.07 -16.57 -16.04
C VAL A 701 8.57 -16.99 -15.96
N GLN A 702 8.28 -18.14 -16.57
CA GLN A 702 7.07 -18.80 -17.07
C GLN A 702 6.11 -19.68 -16.24
N VAL A 703 4.84 -19.34 -15.97
CA VAL A 703 4.07 -20.06 -14.91
C VAL A 703 2.54 -20.41 -15.07
N SER A 704 1.95 -20.84 -16.21
CA SER A 704 0.63 -21.61 -16.28
C SER A 704 0.68 -23.15 -16.36
N CYS A 705 -0.06 -23.97 -15.61
CA CYS A 705 -0.08 -25.42 -15.92
C CYS A 705 -1.34 -26.20 -15.66
N LYS A 706 -1.26 -27.41 -16.17
CA LYS A 706 -2.31 -28.07 -16.87
C LYS A 706 -1.93 -29.60 -16.87
N GLU A 707 -2.91 -30.47 -16.67
CA GLU A 707 -3.07 -31.94 -16.44
C GLU A 707 -4.43 -32.33 -17.18
N SER A 708 -4.88 -33.51 -17.60
CA SER A 708 -6.21 -33.75 -18.32
C SER A 708 -6.79 -32.81 -19.44
N GLY A 709 -7.11 -31.52 -19.19
CA GLY A 709 -7.57 -30.51 -20.16
C GLY A 709 -8.13 -29.14 -19.63
N LYS A 710 -8.41 -28.95 -18.32
CA LYS A 710 -8.95 -27.73 -17.63
C LYS A 710 -8.00 -26.92 -16.65
N LEU A 711 -7.37 -25.79 -17.04
CA LEU A 711 -6.62 -24.77 -16.19
C LEU A 711 -7.29 -23.78 -14.97
N LEU A 712 -6.00 -23.85 -14.34
CA LEU A 712 -5.31 -23.67 -13.00
C LEU A 712 -4.76 -22.33 -12.45
N PHE A 713 -3.54 -21.86 -12.75
CA PHE A 713 -3.06 -20.63 -12.10
C PHE A 713 -1.98 -19.86 -12.82
N VAL A 714 -1.94 -18.57 -12.52
CA VAL A 714 -0.88 -17.67 -12.93
C VAL A 714 0.21 -17.89 -11.91
N ASP A 715 1.23 -17.07 -11.97
CA ASP A 715 1.75 -16.52 -10.77
C ASP A 715 2.53 -15.23 -11.02
N TYR A 716 3.64 -15.29 -11.80
CA TYR A 716 4.55 -14.21 -12.26
C TYR A 716 6.06 -14.30 -11.89
N PHE A 717 6.68 -15.45 -11.65
CA PHE A 717 7.77 -15.67 -10.67
C PHE A 717 9.13 -14.98 -10.92
N PHE A 718 9.92 -14.64 -9.88
CA PHE A 718 11.17 -13.83 -9.87
C PHE A 718 12.67 -14.49 -9.45
N ILE A 719 13.78 -15.26 -10.03
CA ILE A 719 15.11 -15.38 -11.01
C ILE A 719 15.68 -14.63 -12.32
N PRO A 720 16.93 -14.08 -12.28
CA PRO A 720 17.66 -13.53 -13.40
C PRO A 720 19.14 -13.92 -13.30
N ARG A 721 19.93 -13.00 -13.79
CA ARG A 721 21.34 -12.99 -13.82
C ARG A 721 21.76 -11.66 -13.17
N THR A 722 22.90 -11.72 -12.51
CA THR A 722 23.94 -10.68 -12.64
C THR A 722 23.80 -10.01 -14.01
N LYS A 723 23.34 -8.76 -14.06
CA LYS A 723 23.37 -8.01 -15.32
C LYS A 723 24.81 -7.96 -15.76
N ARG A 724 25.17 -8.47 -16.94
CA ARG A 724 26.55 -8.37 -17.42
C ARG A 724 26.91 -6.89 -17.59
N GLN A 725 27.64 -6.34 -16.64
CA GLN A 725 28.44 -5.15 -16.89
C GLN A 725 29.33 -5.43 -18.10
N LYS A 726 29.26 -4.54 -19.10
CA LYS A 726 30.33 -4.46 -20.10
C LYS A 726 31.56 -3.96 -19.34
N PRO A 727 32.67 -4.71 -19.24
CA PRO A 727 33.89 -4.15 -18.69
C PRO A 727 34.30 -2.96 -19.56
N LYS A 728 34.41 -1.77 -18.97
CA LYS A 728 35.03 -0.65 -19.68
C LYS A 728 36.56 -0.85 -19.69
N PRO A 729 37.27 -0.42 -20.75
CA PRO A 729 38.71 -0.64 -20.86
C PRO A 729 39.54 0.17 -19.85
N SER A 730 40.86 -0.03 -19.90
CA SER A 730 41.91 0.65 -19.12
C SER A 730 41.75 0.58 -17.60
N ALA A 731 42.01 -0.60 -17.04
CA ALA A 731 42.51 -0.68 -15.68
C ALA A 731 43.96 -0.15 -15.64
N SER A 732 44.14 1.10 -15.20
CA SER A 732 45.45 1.66 -14.87
C SER A 732 45.32 2.55 -13.62
N ASN A 733 46.09 2.22 -12.58
CA ASN A 733 46.29 2.95 -11.31
C ASN A 733 45.09 3.09 -10.35
N GLU A 734 43.82 3.09 -10.79
CA GLU A 734 42.67 3.20 -9.87
C GLU A 734 42.38 1.95 -9.01
N ALA A 735 43.02 0.81 -9.28
CA ALA A 735 42.75 -0.47 -8.60
C ALA A 735 42.91 -0.43 -7.06
N ARG A 736 43.67 0.54 -6.52
CA ARG A 736 43.84 0.74 -5.07
C ARG A 736 42.75 1.63 -4.44
N SER A 737 41.96 2.34 -5.26
CA SER A 737 40.82 3.18 -4.84
C SER A 737 39.48 2.44 -4.88
N GLN A 738 39.41 1.26 -5.52
CA GLN A 738 38.19 0.48 -5.73
C GLN A 738 37.59 -0.17 -4.46
N SER A 739 38.09 0.15 -3.25
CA SER A 739 37.54 -0.35 -1.98
C SER A 739 36.53 0.60 -1.32
N ARG A 740 36.64 1.92 -1.55
CA ARG A 740 35.83 2.98 -0.93
C ARG A 740 34.85 3.61 -1.91
N TRP A 741 33.85 2.83 -2.32
CA TRP A 741 32.68 3.34 -3.01
C TRP A 741 31.49 3.39 -2.05
N MET A 742 30.92 4.59 -1.90
CA MET A 742 29.68 4.72 -1.16
C MET A 742 28.52 4.43 -2.10
N ASN A 743 27.74 3.48 -1.66
CA ASN A 743 26.51 3.11 -2.30
C ASN A 743 25.52 4.29 -1.98
N VAL A 744 24.67 4.77 -2.92
CA VAL A 744 23.62 5.81 -2.65
C VAL A 744 22.20 5.59 -3.22
N LEU A 745 21.18 5.84 -2.42
CA LEU A 745 19.82 5.33 -2.50
C LEU A 745 18.99 6.65 -3.09
N ILE A 746 17.71 6.65 -3.66
CA ILE A 746 16.52 7.61 -3.38
C ILE A 746 15.08 7.15 -2.80
N LEU A 747 14.66 7.45 -1.54
CA LEU A 747 13.79 6.74 -0.52
C LEU A 747 13.07 7.76 0.33
N GLY A 748 12.09 7.33 1.15
CA GLY A 748 11.05 7.88 2.07
C GLY A 748 9.69 7.91 1.39
N ILE A 749 8.54 7.53 2.00
CA ILE A 749 7.22 7.34 1.32
C ILE A 749 6.34 8.53 1.10
N ASP A 750 6.01 8.72 -0.17
CA ASP A 750 5.09 9.63 -0.74
C ASP A 750 3.95 9.65 0.17
N SER A 751 3.81 10.79 0.75
CA SER A 751 2.63 11.05 1.47
C SER A 751 2.51 10.71 3.01
N THR A 752 3.56 10.65 3.87
CA THR A 752 3.52 11.04 5.37
C THR A 752 4.28 12.38 5.72
N SER A 753 4.74 12.99 6.92
CA SER A 753 5.01 14.43 7.61
C SER A 753 6.24 14.60 8.63
N ARG A 754 6.30 15.48 9.72
CA ARG A 754 6.78 15.29 11.15
C ARG A 754 5.82 15.28 12.41
N MET A 755 4.52 14.94 12.41
CA MET A 755 3.83 14.15 13.49
C MET A 755 3.36 12.66 13.18
N ASN A 756 2.79 12.23 12.01
CA ASN A 756 2.34 10.81 11.66
C ASN A 756 3.35 9.80 11.08
N PHE A 757 4.44 9.51 11.76
CA PHE A 757 5.26 8.33 11.47
C PHE A 757 5.57 7.65 12.82
N HIS A 758 5.52 8.33 13.98
CA HIS A 758 5.78 7.70 15.28
C HIS A 758 4.56 7.02 15.88
N ARG A 759 3.37 7.07 15.24
CA ARG A 759 2.21 6.36 15.80
C ARG A 759 2.48 4.87 15.57
N HIS A 760 2.15 4.23 14.45
CA HIS A 760 2.58 2.83 14.31
C HIS A 760 4.02 2.79 14.28
N MET A 761 4.63 3.77 13.60
CA MET A 761 5.92 3.50 13.13
C MET A 761 6.85 3.67 14.41
N LYS A 762 6.99 2.52 15.11
CA LYS A 762 7.44 2.07 16.44
C LYS A 762 8.52 0.95 16.63
N LEU A 763 8.22 -0.31 16.24
CA LEU A 763 9.14 -1.45 16.05
C LEU A 763 10.23 -1.03 15.03
N THR A 764 11.12 -1.82 14.42
CA THR A 764 12.22 -1.19 13.64
C THR A 764 12.97 -0.02 14.36
N ARG A 765 12.87 0.19 15.69
CA ARG A 765 13.41 1.36 16.43
C ARG A 765 14.57 1.07 17.40
N ARG A 766 14.82 -0.22 17.59
CA ARG A 766 16.05 -0.76 18.19
C ARG A 766 17.21 -0.23 17.37
N TYR A 767 17.17 -0.02 16.05
CA TYR A 767 16.25 0.02 14.92
C TYR A 767 16.39 1.43 14.26
N LEU A 768 17.25 1.65 13.25
CA LEU A 768 17.82 2.94 12.76
C LEU A 768 18.30 3.97 13.82
N GLU A 769 17.49 4.37 14.79
CA GLU A 769 17.91 5.15 15.95
C GLU A 769 18.98 4.41 16.78
N GLU A 770 18.59 3.44 17.59
CA GLU A 770 19.27 3.28 18.90
C GLU A 770 20.57 2.45 18.94
N GLU A 771 21.07 1.90 17.84
CA GLU A 771 22.42 1.32 17.80
C GLU A 771 23.30 1.78 16.60
N LEU A 772 22.88 2.69 15.68
CA LEU A 772 23.79 3.46 14.75
C LEU A 772 23.53 4.95 14.68
N GLY A 773 22.41 5.45 15.16
CA GLY A 773 22.06 6.86 15.00
C GLY A 773 21.70 7.19 13.56
N ALA A 774 20.49 6.82 13.16
CA ALA A 774 19.78 7.60 12.18
C ALA A 774 19.26 8.87 12.87
N PHE A 775 19.94 9.98 12.59
CA PHE A 775 19.57 11.34 12.92
C PHE A 775 18.19 11.67 12.34
N GLU A 776 17.30 12.35 13.06
CA GLU A 776 16.00 12.89 12.62
C GLU A 776 15.98 14.41 12.44
N PHE A 777 15.89 14.89 11.21
CA PHE A 777 15.63 16.26 10.79
C PHE A 777 14.13 16.56 10.98
N VAL A 778 13.72 16.93 12.20
CA VAL A 778 12.33 17.14 12.63
C VAL A 778 11.48 18.12 11.79
N ALA A 779 12.05 18.76 10.77
CA ALA A 779 11.47 19.94 10.12
C ALA A 779 11.79 20.05 8.62
N PHE A 780 11.83 18.96 7.88
CA PHE A 780 11.71 19.07 6.43
C PHE A 780 10.31 19.66 6.06
N ASN A 781 10.18 20.26 4.88
CA ASN A 781 8.93 20.81 4.34
C ASN A 781 8.67 20.35 2.88
N LYS A 782 7.40 20.17 2.49
CA LYS A 782 7.01 19.92 1.09
C LYS A 782 7.20 21.19 0.24
N ALA A 783 7.45 21.05 -1.05
CA ALA A 783 7.61 22.12 -2.03
C ALA A 783 6.36 22.40 -2.89
N GLY A 784 5.39 21.48 -2.97
CA GLY A 784 4.19 21.62 -3.81
C GLY A 784 3.04 20.73 -3.38
N ASP A 785 1.94 20.71 -4.14
CA ASP A 785 0.76 19.92 -3.78
C ASP A 785 1.03 18.41 -3.78
N ASN A 786 1.35 17.83 -4.95
CA ASN A 786 1.44 16.38 -5.17
C ASN A 786 2.87 15.85 -5.36
N SER A 787 3.03 14.55 -5.55
CA SER A 787 4.34 13.90 -5.64
C SER A 787 5.20 14.47 -6.75
N PHE A 788 4.63 14.91 -7.87
CA PHE A 788 5.39 15.53 -8.95
C PHE A 788 6.12 16.83 -8.59
N PRO A 789 5.44 17.92 -8.16
CA PRO A 789 6.10 19.18 -7.82
C PRO A 789 7.08 19.10 -6.66
N ASN A 790 7.14 17.95 -5.98
CA ASN A 790 8.02 17.67 -4.87
C ASN A 790 9.14 16.65 -5.21
N LEU A 791 8.88 15.72 -6.14
CA LEU A 791 9.90 14.85 -6.72
C LEU A 791 10.77 15.51 -7.77
N ALA A 792 10.21 16.39 -8.59
CA ALA A 792 11.01 17.18 -9.51
C ALA A 792 12.16 17.89 -8.74
N PRO A 793 11.93 18.56 -7.59
CA PRO A 793 12.98 19.05 -6.71
C PRO A 793 14.05 18.02 -6.35
N LEU A 794 13.66 16.85 -5.83
CA LEU A 794 14.62 15.86 -5.37
C LEU A 794 15.46 15.25 -6.48
N LEU A 795 14.90 15.12 -7.68
CA LEU A 795 15.48 14.30 -8.74
C LEU A 795 16.12 15.10 -9.84
N THR A 796 15.65 16.32 -10.05
CA THR A 796 16.07 17.20 -11.14
C THR A 796 16.58 18.54 -10.62
N GLY A 797 16.23 18.93 -9.38
CA GLY A 797 16.47 20.28 -8.85
C GLY A 797 15.44 21.32 -9.31
N LEU A 798 14.43 20.92 -10.09
CA LEU A 798 13.44 21.83 -10.68
C LEU A 798 12.13 21.82 -9.86
N PRO A 799 11.49 22.97 -9.59
CA PRO A 799 10.09 23.03 -9.16
C PRO A 799 9.17 22.31 -10.15
N GLY A 800 7.99 21.91 -9.66
CA GLY A 800 6.97 21.29 -10.51
C GLY A 800 6.68 22.03 -11.81
N PRO A 801 6.16 23.27 -11.79
CA PRO A 801 5.76 23.98 -13.01
C PRO A 801 6.89 24.14 -14.04
N GLU A 802 8.16 24.24 -13.62
CA GLU A 802 9.32 24.25 -14.52
C GLU A 802 9.46 22.88 -15.22
N ALA A 803 9.37 21.79 -14.46
CA ALA A 803 9.43 20.43 -15.00
C ALA A 803 8.18 20.03 -15.84
N GLU A 804 6.98 20.54 -15.54
CA GLU A 804 5.79 20.35 -16.38
C GLU A 804 5.99 21.03 -17.74
N SER A 805 6.47 22.27 -17.74
CA SER A 805 6.72 23.04 -18.97
C SER A 805 7.71 22.36 -19.92
N LEU A 806 8.70 21.64 -19.36
CA LEU A 806 9.62 20.80 -20.13
C LEU A 806 8.91 19.57 -20.73
N MET A 807 8.10 18.85 -19.95
CA MET A 807 7.42 17.64 -20.42
C MET A 807 6.25 17.93 -21.37
N ALA A 808 5.57 19.07 -21.24
CA ALA A 808 4.39 19.44 -22.04
C ALA A 808 4.65 19.52 -23.56
N ARG A 809 5.93 19.56 -24.00
CA ARG A 809 6.32 19.56 -25.42
C ARG A 809 6.45 18.16 -26.03
N SER A 810 6.66 17.14 -25.20
CA SER A 810 7.00 15.78 -25.63
C SER A 810 6.10 14.72 -24.99
N GLU A 811 5.30 15.09 -23.99
CA GLU A 811 4.53 14.22 -23.08
C GLU A 811 5.42 13.20 -22.35
N LYS A 812 6.74 13.44 -22.22
CA LYS A 812 7.72 12.41 -21.79
C LYS A 812 8.72 12.97 -20.79
N ALA A 813 8.95 12.22 -19.72
CA ALA A 813 10.01 12.51 -18.74
C ALA A 813 11.42 12.12 -19.21
N ASP A 814 11.59 11.72 -20.47
CA ASP A 814 12.91 11.43 -21.05
C ASP A 814 13.82 12.66 -21.14
N ASP A 815 13.23 13.86 -21.03
CA ASP A 815 13.87 15.17 -21.16
C ASP A 815 14.29 15.78 -19.80
N LEU A 816 13.90 15.18 -18.67
CA LEU A 816 14.20 15.69 -17.33
C LEU A 816 15.63 15.33 -16.84
N PRO A 817 16.36 16.28 -16.19
CA PRO A 817 17.80 16.18 -15.91
C PRO A 817 18.14 15.33 -14.68
N PHE A 818 17.66 14.09 -14.66
CA PHE A 818 17.61 13.30 -13.45
C PHE A 818 18.97 12.94 -12.80
N VAL A 819 19.03 12.96 -11.46
CA VAL A 819 20.21 12.73 -10.61
C VAL A 819 20.86 11.35 -10.82
N TRP A 820 20.07 10.34 -11.17
CA TRP A 820 20.60 9.03 -11.58
C TRP A 820 21.31 9.04 -12.92
N ASN A 821 21.32 10.15 -13.66
CA ASN A 821 22.18 10.31 -14.83
C ASN A 821 23.58 10.80 -14.43
N SER A 822 23.75 11.51 -13.31
CA SER A 822 25.08 11.79 -12.72
C SER A 822 25.69 10.51 -12.16
N TYR A 823 24.88 9.79 -11.40
CA TYR A 823 25.08 8.37 -11.19
C TYR A 823 24.56 7.51 -12.37
N LYS A 824 24.57 8.01 -13.63
CA LYS A 824 24.69 7.20 -14.88
C LYS A 824 26.05 7.43 -15.57
N ARG A 825 27.01 8.11 -14.90
CA ARG A 825 28.33 8.50 -15.46
C ARG A 825 29.58 8.30 -14.56
N ARG A 826 29.58 7.33 -13.64
CA ARG A 826 30.54 7.13 -12.50
C ARG A 826 30.82 5.67 -12.07
N GLY A 827 30.79 4.69 -12.97
CA GLY A 827 30.68 3.26 -12.62
C GLY A 827 29.24 2.72 -12.36
N TYR A 828 28.26 3.48 -11.91
CA TYR A 828 27.00 2.92 -11.38
C TYR A 828 26.09 1.96 -12.25
N THR A 829 25.78 0.74 -11.77
CA THR A 829 24.62 0.04 -12.35
C THR A 829 23.40 0.72 -11.79
N THR A 830 22.70 1.36 -12.70
CA THR A 830 21.44 2.00 -12.45
C THR A 830 20.34 0.99 -12.54
N LEU A 831 19.18 1.49 -12.20
CA LEU A 831 18.01 0.71 -11.87
C LEU A 831 16.86 1.62 -12.36
N TYR A 832 15.81 1.20 -13.10
CA TYR A 832 14.57 1.97 -13.46
C TYR A 832 13.01 1.35 -13.04
N ILE A 833 11.94 1.53 -12.07
CA ILE A 833 11.20 2.16 -10.76
C ILE A 833 10.10 3.41 -10.59
N ASP A 834 8.75 3.76 -10.82
CA ASP A 834 7.22 3.64 -11.26
C ASP A 834 6.09 2.48 -11.16
N GLU A 835 5.86 1.69 -10.08
CA GLU A 835 4.98 0.47 -9.95
C GLU A 835 3.58 0.47 -10.73
N MET A 836 2.88 1.62 -10.96
CA MET A 836 1.51 2.19 -11.36
C MET A 836 1.52 2.72 -12.79
N PRO A 837 2.67 2.71 -13.48
CA PRO A 837 3.16 3.64 -14.51
C PRO A 837 2.26 4.76 -14.96
N GLN A 838 1.11 4.39 -15.49
CA GLN A 838 0.00 5.20 -15.96
C GLN A 838 -0.16 6.48 -15.18
N TYR A 839 0.05 6.45 -13.88
CA TYR A 839 -0.19 7.61 -13.06
C TYR A 839 1.05 8.34 -12.53
N GLY A 840 2.20 8.15 -13.18
CA GLY A 840 3.49 8.76 -12.82
C GLY A 840 3.33 10.19 -12.32
N PRO A 841 4.11 10.72 -11.34
CA PRO A 841 4.38 12.14 -11.42
C PRO A 841 5.02 12.47 -12.78
N PHE A 842 5.56 11.46 -13.47
CA PHE A 842 6.04 11.49 -14.84
C PHE A 842 5.13 10.78 -15.87
N THR A 843 3.84 10.53 -15.56
CA THR A 843 2.86 9.91 -16.48
C THR A 843 1.43 10.48 -16.35
N TYR A 844 0.89 10.75 -15.17
CA TYR A 844 -0.38 11.51 -15.02
C TYR A 844 -0.08 13.01 -14.75
N PRO A 845 -0.93 13.98 -15.21
CA PRO A 845 -2.16 13.80 -15.98
C PRO A 845 -1.98 13.40 -17.43
N ASN A 846 -1.08 14.08 -18.10
CA ASN A 846 -1.06 14.17 -19.56
C ASN A 846 0.31 13.77 -20.11
N TYR A 847 0.93 12.76 -19.50
CA TYR A 847 2.27 12.30 -19.85
C TYR A 847 2.27 10.79 -20.19
N THR A 848 3.38 10.30 -20.71
CA THR A 848 3.50 8.96 -21.34
C THR A 848 4.70 8.19 -20.81
N GLY A 849 5.19 8.57 -19.62
CA GLY A 849 6.38 8.01 -18.99
C GLY A 849 7.64 8.38 -19.77
N PHE A 850 8.39 7.36 -20.16
CA PHE A 850 9.62 7.45 -20.92
C PHE A 850 9.48 6.71 -22.25
N LYS A 851 10.15 7.22 -23.29
CA LYS A 851 10.32 6.44 -24.52
C LYS A 851 11.41 5.38 -24.33
N ARG A 852 12.56 5.78 -23.82
CA ARG A 852 13.75 4.95 -23.59
C ARG A 852 13.74 4.39 -22.16
N VAL A 853 14.58 3.41 -21.86
CA VAL A 853 14.64 2.75 -20.55
C VAL A 853 15.63 3.34 -19.55
N PRO A 854 15.27 4.14 -18.53
CA PRO A 854 16.28 4.81 -17.72
C PRO A 854 17.38 4.00 -16.97
N ALA A 855 17.45 2.66 -17.05
CA ALA A 855 18.57 1.85 -16.53
C ALA A 855 18.84 0.47 -17.17
N ASP A 856 20.01 -0.07 -16.82
CA ASP A 856 20.43 -1.47 -16.98
C ASP A 856 19.45 -2.47 -16.39
N TYR A 857 18.88 -2.13 -15.23
CA TYR A 857 17.82 -2.83 -14.55
C TYR A 857 16.59 -1.91 -14.57
N TYR A 858 15.92 -1.59 -15.69
CA TYR A 858 14.59 -0.90 -15.69
C TYR A 858 13.49 -1.84 -16.10
N PRO A 859 12.84 -2.55 -15.18
CA PRO A 859 12.02 -3.65 -15.56
C PRO A 859 10.67 -3.25 -16.12
N ILE A 860 10.34 -1.98 -16.42
CA ILE A 860 9.10 -1.35 -17.01
C ILE A 860 8.24 -2.13 -18.04
N SER A 861 8.79 -3.26 -18.44
CA SER A 861 8.27 -4.41 -19.16
C SER A 861 7.45 -5.35 -18.31
N ILE A 862 7.69 -5.32 -17.01
CA ILE A 862 7.24 -6.22 -15.96
C ILE A 862 6.41 -5.46 -14.89
N LEU A 863 5.85 -4.27 -15.26
CA LEU A 863 5.12 -3.15 -14.59
C LEU A 863 4.04 -2.26 -15.39
N ARG A 864 3.35 -2.68 -16.48
CA ARG A 864 2.17 -2.24 -17.30
C ARG A 864 1.24 -3.39 -17.83
N LEU A 865 1.68 -4.45 -18.49
CA LEU A 865 0.95 -5.74 -18.71
C LEU A 865 0.34 -6.45 -17.48
N MET A 866 0.04 -5.87 -16.31
CA MET A 866 -0.33 -6.34 -14.93
C MET A 866 -1.70 -5.66 -14.65
N ASP A 867 -2.56 -5.69 -15.70
CA ASP A 867 -4.05 -5.72 -15.76
C ASP A 867 -4.73 -6.50 -16.98
N ASP A 868 -4.92 -7.85 -16.95
CA ASP A 868 -5.77 -8.72 -17.85
C ASP A 868 -6.28 -10.15 -17.36
N SER A 869 -5.88 -10.77 -16.22
CA SER A 869 -6.69 -11.78 -15.47
C SER A 869 -7.36 -11.58 -14.10
N ASP A 870 -7.20 -10.53 -13.33
CA ASP A 870 -7.76 -10.42 -11.99
C ASP A 870 -8.09 -8.97 -11.65
N SER A 871 -9.36 -8.59 -11.63
CA SER A 871 -9.77 -7.32 -11.04
C SER A 871 -10.52 -7.58 -9.80
N SER A 872 -11.04 -8.76 -9.46
CA SER A 872 -11.55 -9.07 -8.13
C SER A 872 -10.39 -9.24 -7.17
N ALA A 873 -9.65 -8.15 -7.08
CA ALA A 873 -8.27 -8.20 -6.83
C ALA A 873 -7.58 -7.33 -5.66
N ARG A 874 -8.03 -6.25 -4.93
CA ARG A 874 -7.55 -4.80 -4.75
C ARG A 874 -6.08 -4.63 -4.62
N PHE A 875 -5.42 -5.69 -4.28
CA PHE A 875 -4.06 -5.78 -4.63
C PHE A 875 -3.55 -7.23 -4.84
N CYS A 876 -4.16 -8.40 -4.52
CA CYS A 876 -3.53 -9.76 -4.56
C CYS A 876 -3.15 -10.45 -5.91
N VAL A 877 -1.88 -10.36 -6.36
CA VAL A 877 -1.19 -11.43 -7.17
C VAL A 877 -1.08 -12.69 -6.30
N GLY A 878 -2.01 -12.97 -5.38
CA GLY A 878 -1.92 -14.13 -4.49
C GLY A 878 -1.86 -14.08 -2.98
N SER A 879 -0.70 -14.00 -2.32
CA SER A 879 -0.62 -14.23 -0.87
C SER A 879 0.37 -13.59 0.10
N ARG A 880 1.67 -13.57 -0.15
CA ARG A 880 2.68 -12.87 0.64
C ARG A 880 2.67 -11.44 0.17
N LEU A 881 1.91 -10.53 0.80
CA LEU A 881 1.48 -9.30 0.17
C LEU A 881 2.64 -8.66 -0.61
N LYS A 882 2.42 -8.51 -1.90
CA LYS A 882 3.43 -8.92 -2.84
C LYS A 882 4.57 -7.93 -2.95
N SER A 883 4.60 -6.90 -2.12
CA SER A 883 5.84 -6.19 -2.05
C SER A 883 6.93 -7.08 -1.44
N THR A 884 6.68 -8.31 -0.92
CA THR A 884 7.76 -9.34 -0.75
C THR A 884 8.30 -9.82 -2.01
N GLU A 885 7.43 -9.80 -3.01
CA GLU A 885 7.93 -9.75 -4.32
C GLU A 885 8.92 -8.63 -4.34
N LEU A 886 8.56 -7.35 -4.21
CA LEU A 886 9.52 -6.25 -4.03
C LEU A 886 10.81 -6.66 -3.26
N ILE A 887 10.85 -6.92 -1.93
CA ILE A 887 11.92 -7.69 -1.21
C ILE A 887 12.98 -8.43 -2.03
N THR A 888 12.53 -9.39 -2.79
CA THR A 888 13.42 -10.52 -2.99
C THR A 888 14.51 -10.25 -3.98
N TYR A 889 14.17 -10.00 -5.21
CA TYR A 889 15.03 -9.78 -6.35
C TYR A 889 15.92 -8.54 -6.19
N LEU A 890 15.45 -7.40 -5.64
CA LEU A 890 16.42 -6.33 -5.27
C LEU A 890 17.29 -6.83 -4.12
N ALA A 891 16.82 -7.16 -2.92
CA ALA A 891 17.80 -7.54 -1.90
C ALA A 891 18.65 -8.81 -2.25
N GLN A 892 18.21 -9.62 -3.21
CA GLN A 892 19.05 -10.63 -3.85
C GLN A 892 20.16 -10.13 -4.78
N VAL A 893 20.16 -8.93 -5.36
CA VAL A 893 21.45 -8.22 -5.65
C VAL A 893 21.82 -7.19 -4.60
N LEU A 894 21.19 -7.11 -3.43
CA LEU A 894 21.95 -6.56 -2.30
C LEU A 894 23.06 -7.51 -1.94
N GLU A 895 22.78 -8.81 -2.06
CA GLU A 895 23.72 -9.88 -1.79
C GLU A 895 24.45 -10.42 -3.04
N MET A 896 23.75 -10.93 -4.06
CA MET A 896 24.41 -11.67 -5.16
C MET A 896 25.40 -10.80 -5.91
N ASN A 897 25.07 -9.53 -6.06
CA ASN A 897 26.08 -8.51 -6.16
C ASN A 897 26.10 -7.82 -4.79
N ARG A 898 27.03 -8.08 -3.86
CA ARG A 898 27.25 -7.21 -2.66
C ARG A 898 28.58 -6.46 -2.69
N HIS A 899 29.35 -6.80 -3.72
CA HIS A 899 30.77 -6.56 -3.87
C HIS A 899 31.07 -5.43 -4.87
N ILE A 900 30.06 -4.61 -5.16
CA ILE A 900 30.12 -3.50 -6.12
C ILE A 900 29.22 -2.34 -5.62
N PRO A 901 29.29 -1.09 -6.09
CA PRO A 901 28.44 -0.03 -5.50
C PRO A 901 26.91 -0.19 -5.84
N MET A 902 26.03 0.78 -5.53
CA MET A 902 24.80 1.06 -6.33
C MET A 902 24.25 2.49 -6.28
N PHE A 903 23.42 2.84 -7.28
CA PHE A 903 22.59 4.05 -7.30
C PHE A 903 21.44 3.96 -8.30
N SER A 904 20.49 4.86 -8.07
CA SER A 904 19.49 5.56 -8.87
C SER A 904 18.57 6.27 -7.82
N PHE A 905 17.46 6.90 -8.17
CA PHE A 905 16.35 7.24 -7.23
C PHE A 905 15.24 6.18 -6.95
N VAL A 906 15.12 5.37 -5.88
CA VAL A 906 13.89 4.47 -5.76
C VAL A 906 12.59 5.29 -5.45
N TRP A 907 11.33 4.77 -5.26
CA TRP A 907 10.21 5.35 -4.42
C TRP A 907 8.82 4.53 -4.43
N LEU A 908 8.37 3.76 -3.42
CA LEU A 908 7.06 3.06 -3.21
C LEU A 908 5.98 3.73 -2.30
N SER A 909 4.80 4.07 -2.79
CA SER A 909 3.64 4.36 -2.02
C SER A 909 2.23 3.80 -2.38
N HIS A 910 1.91 2.86 -3.30
CA HIS A 910 0.65 2.07 -3.40
C HIS A 910 0.30 1.82 -1.98
N LEU A 911 1.08 1.05 -1.23
CA LEU A 911 0.63 0.40 -0.03
C LEU A 911 0.49 1.36 1.12
N THR A 912 0.00 2.58 0.92
CA THR A 912 0.09 3.60 1.93
C THR A 912 -0.92 4.71 1.97
N HIS A 913 -1.78 4.89 0.97
CA HIS A 913 -1.78 6.18 0.30
C HIS A 913 -3.11 6.84 -0.28
N ASP A 914 -4.40 6.52 -0.09
CA ASP A 914 -5.75 6.91 -0.74
C ASP A 914 -7.26 7.20 -0.04
N HIS A 915 -8.19 6.79 0.97
CA HIS A 915 -8.76 6.03 2.24
C HIS A 915 -8.00 5.94 3.68
N MET A 916 -7.95 6.82 4.69
CA MET A 916 -6.73 6.77 5.55
C MET A 916 -6.44 5.64 6.58
N ASN A 917 -5.64 4.59 6.26
CA ASN A 917 -5.14 3.71 7.34
C ASN A 917 -3.77 3.02 7.33
N GLY A 918 -3.41 2.43 6.22
CA GLY A 918 -2.08 1.96 5.98
C GLY A 918 -0.91 2.97 6.02
N LEU A 919 -0.59 3.59 7.15
CA LEU A 919 0.76 3.41 7.70
C LEU A 919 0.72 2.06 8.61
N LYS A 920 0.18 0.82 8.29
CA LYS A 920 0.54 -0.52 9.00
C LYS A 920 1.22 -1.78 8.35
N LEU A 921 1.33 -1.97 7.05
CA LEU A 921 2.50 -2.53 6.32
C LEU A 921 3.94 -2.37 6.81
N MET A 922 4.82 -1.94 5.93
CA MET A 922 6.21 -1.60 6.15
C MET A 922 7.21 -2.24 7.11
N ASP A 923 6.92 -2.93 8.20
CA ASP A 923 7.95 -2.85 9.24
C ASP A 923 9.22 -3.73 9.20
N ALA A 924 9.22 -5.04 9.04
CA ALA A 924 10.41 -5.83 8.70
C ALA A 924 10.21 -6.81 7.59
N GLU A 925 11.10 -6.84 6.60
CA GLU A 925 11.77 -5.78 5.80
C GLU A 925 12.53 -4.54 6.27
N ILE A 926 11.99 -3.46 6.89
CA ILE A 926 12.99 -2.55 7.49
C ILE A 926 13.66 -3.38 8.56
N GLU A 927 12.99 -3.77 9.63
CA GLU A 927 13.65 -4.34 10.79
C GLU A 927 14.62 -5.49 10.45
N ALA A 928 14.27 -6.45 9.58
CA ALA A 928 14.98 -7.72 9.62
C ALA A 928 15.71 -8.37 8.42
N PHE A 929 15.95 -7.88 7.22
CA PHE A 929 16.07 -6.58 6.63
C PHE A 929 17.55 -6.20 6.69
N LEU A 930 17.91 -5.02 7.18
CA LEU A 930 17.63 -4.71 8.57
C LEU A 930 18.43 -5.73 9.45
N ARG A 931 18.02 -7.03 9.51
CA ARG A 931 18.55 -8.27 10.23
C ARG A 931 18.99 -9.51 9.38
N GLU A 932 19.06 -9.52 8.04
CA GLU A 932 19.73 -10.65 7.32
C GLU A 932 21.04 -10.35 6.59
N LEU A 933 21.20 -9.18 5.98
CA LEU A 933 22.36 -8.80 5.18
C LEU A 933 23.77 -8.76 5.85
N SER A 934 23.99 -9.31 7.06
CA SER A 934 25.16 -9.12 7.95
C SER A 934 26.22 -10.22 7.91
N ALA A 935 25.83 -11.48 8.14
CA ALA A 935 26.57 -12.60 7.57
C ALA A 935 26.60 -12.46 6.03
N CYS A 936 25.60 -11.74 5.49
CA CYS A 936 25.53 -11.34 4.11
C CYS A 936 26.33 -10.05 3.75
N GLY A 937 26.97 -9.34 4.70
CA GLY A 937 27.95 -8.25 4.52
C GLY A 937 27.63 -7.10 3.55
N VAL A 938 26.40 -6.59 3.54
CA VAL A 938 26.00 -5.54 2.60
C VAL A 938 26.15 -4.13 3.19
N LEU A 939 25.14 -3.58 3.86
CA LEU A 939 24.97 -2.19 4.32
C LEU A 939 26.21 -1.46 4.92
N GLU A 940 27.31 -2.13 5.29
CA GLU A 940 28.54 -1.51 5.79
C GLU A 940 29.05 -0.39 4.87
N LYS A 941 28.89 -0.51 3.55
CA LYS A 941 29.37 0.47 2.57
C LYS A 941 28.26 1.38 2.02
N THR A 942 27.15 1.50 2.72
CA THR A 942 25.92 2.18 2.27
C THR A 942 25.70 3.43 3.09
N ALA A 943 25.66 4.63 2.48
CA ALA A 943 25.28 5.90 3.15
C ALA A 943 23.88 5.78 3.76
N LEU A 944 23.15 6.74 4.33
CA LEU A 944 21.78 6.43 4.78
C LEU A 944 20.77 7.63 4.73
N PHE A 945 19.76 7.73 3.83
CA PHE A 945 18.86 8.88 3.54
C PHE A 945 17.37 8.39 3.29
N PHE A 946 16.22 8.99 3.66
CA PHE A 946 14.83 8.42 3.35
C PHE A 946 13.57 9.29 3.38
N ILE A 947 13.51 10.21 2.45
CA ILE A 947 12.55 11.29 2.26
C ILE A 947 11.45 10.96 1.29
N SER A 948 10.30 11.58 1.43
CA SER A 948 9.52 11.83 0.24
C SER A 948 9.38 13.30 -0.03
N ASP A 949 8.68 13.51 -1.11
CA ASP A 949 8.07 14.71 -1.57
C ASP A 949 7.23 15.41 -0.50
N HIS A 950 6.13 14.78 -0.16
CA HIS A 950 4.98 15.41 0.44
C HIS A 950 4.12 14.35 1.13
N GLY A 951 2.89 14.69 1.48
CA GLY A 951 2.00 13.97 2.35
C GLY A 951 0.61 13.75 1.71
N PRO A 952 -0.32 13.16 2.42
CA PRO A 952 -1.71 13.10 2.01
C PRO A 952 -2.20 14.52 1.83
N ARG A 953 -2.71 14.90 0.66
CA ARG A 953 -3.33 16.22 0.42
C ARG A 953 -4.83 16.13 0.20
N ILE A 954 -5.43 15.08 0.77
CA ILE A 954 -6.76 14.55 0.44
C ILE A 954 -7.39 13.99 1.73
N GLY A 955 -8.71 14.19 1.91
CA GLY A 955 -9.50 13.60 2.99
C GLY A 955 -10.67 14.38 3.55
N PRO A 956 -11.56 13.68 4.29
CA PRO A 956 -12.19 14.29 5.47
C PRO A 956 -11.09 14.62 6.50
N PHE A 957 -9.87 14.17 6.22
CA PHE A 957 -8.69 14.42 7.01
C PHE A 957 -8.19 15.88 6.95
N ARG A 958 -7.77 16.41 5.79
CA ARG A 958 -7.32 17.82 5.64
C ARG A 958 -8.35 18.85 6.14
N SER A 959 -9.61 18.43 6.29
CA SER A 959 -10.69 19.24 6.84
C SER A 959 -10.36 19.85 8.22
N VAL A 960 -9.52 19.20 9.04
CA VAL A 960 -9.06 19.74 10.33
C VAL A 960 -7.79 20.59 10.18
N GLU A 961 -7.62 21.63 11.01
CA GLU A 961 -6.48 22.57 10.94
C GLU A 961 -5.14 21.87 11.08
N PHE A 962 -5.01 20.98 12.05
CA PHE A 962 -3.80 20.21 12.24
C PHE A 962 -3.48 19.35 10.98
N GLY A 963 -4.50 19.01 10.19
CA GLY A 963 -4.35 18.43 8.85
C GLY A 963 -3.59 19.28 7.87
N ARG A 964 -3.81 20.58 7.95
CA ARG A 964 -3.16 21.65 7.21
C ARG A 964 -1.85 22.12 7.87
N TYR A 965 -1.59 21.73 9.12
CA TYR A 965 -0.24 21.82 9.67
C TYR A 965 0.62 20.73 9.07
N GLU A 966 0.30 19.45 9.35
CA GLU A 966 1.27 18.46 8.91
C GLU A 966 1.33 18.46 7.38
N ASP A 967 0.23 18.83 6.64
CA ASP A 967 0.09 19.18 5.18
C ASP A 967 1.35 19.68 4.44
N ARG A 968 2.35 20.09 5.19
CA ARG A 968 3.45 20.91 4.77
C ARG A 968 4.77 20.45 5.37
N ASN A 969 4.78 19.86 6.56
CA ASN A 969 5.98 19.51 7.33
C ASN A 969 6.30 18.04 7.17
N PRO A 970 7.31 17.66 6.42
CA PRO A 970 8.19 16.52 6.66
C PRO A 970 9.14 16.44 7.89
N PHE A 971 9.44 15.24 8.41
CA PHE A 971 10.78 14.95 8.93
C PHE A 971 11.72 14.82 7.73
N CYS A 972 13.00 14.91 7.99
CA CYS A 972 14.01 14.16 7.29
C CYS A 972 14.79 13.37 8.32
N PHE A 973 15.71 12.53 7.93
CA PHE A 973 16.62 11.75 8.74
C PHE A 973 17.96 11.73 7.97
N LEU A 974 19.00 11.16 8.56
CA LEU A 974 20.15 10.56 7.89
C LEU A 974 20.63 9.43 8.79
N ALA A 975 21.11 8.33 8.28
CA ALA A 975 22.19 7.62 8.96
C ALA A 975 23.35 7.52 7.97
N LEU A 976 24.48 6.96 8.36
CA LEU A 976 25.56 6.53 7.48
C LEU A 976 26.21 5.32 8.19
N PRO A 977 26.99 4.43 7.54
CA PRO A 977 27.52 3.24 8.21
C PRO A 977 28.28 3.60 9.47
N LYS A 978 28.24 2.73 10.49
CA LYS A 978 28.99 2.96 11.75
C LYS A 978 30.43 3.41 11.49
N HIS A 979 31.14 2.71 10.62
CA HIS A 979 32.53 3.03 10.32
C HIS A 979 32.70 4.32 9.51
N PHE A 980 31.77 4.68 8.64
CA PHE A 980 31.77 5.98 7.97
C PHE A 980 31.56 7.12 8.99
N LEU A 981 30.63 6.98 9.94
CA LEU A 981 30.37 8.01 10.94
C LEU A 981 31.57 8.20 11.86
N ALA A 982 32.25 7.11 12.23
CA ALA A 982 33.52 7.15 12.96
C ALA A 982 34.67 7.77 12.15
N GLU A 983 34.74 7.54 10.83
CA GLU A 983 35.72 8.17 9.92
C GLU A 983 35.40 9.65 9.61
N HIS A 984 34.15 10.07 9.81
CA HIS A 984 33.67 11.42 9.48
C HIS A 984 32.89 12.08 10.64
N PRO A 985 33.52 12.27 11.83
CA PRO A 985 32.82 12.77 13.02
C PRO A 985 32.30 14.21 12.88
N ARG A 986 32.92 15.05 12.02
CA ARG A 986 32.38 16.37 11.67
C ARG A 986 31.04 16.26 10.94
N THR A 987 30.91 15.28 10.05
CA THR A 987 29.68 15.01 9.31
C THR A 987 28.61 14.52 10.27
N ALA A 988 28.91 13.53 11.13
CA ALA A 988 28.00 13.08 12.18
C ALA A 988 27.47 14.26 13.03
N ALA A 989 28.37 15.13 13.51
CA ALA A 989 27.98 16.31 14.29
C ALA A 989 27.14 17.35 13.53
N GLN A 990 27.26 17.49 12.20
CA GLN A 990 26.35 18.34 11.42
C GLN A 990 24.98 17.69 11.25
N LEU A 991 24.92 16.37 11.06
CA LEU A 991 23.66 15.65 10.96
C LEU A 991 22.87 15.71 12.28
N GLU A 992 23.57 15.58 13.41
CA GLU A 992 23.02 15.82 14.76
C GLU A 992 22.43 17.23 14.94
N VAL A 993 23.11 18.27 14.45
CA VAL A 993 22.59 19.65 14.53
C VAL A 993 21.42 19.87 13.57
N ASN A 994 21.52 19.33 12.37
CA ASN A 994 20.50 19.46 11.34
C ASN A 994 19.23 18.65 11.66
N GLN A 995 19.30 17.75 12.66
CA GLN A 995 18.10 17.15 13.26
C GLN A 995 17.05 18.20 13.62
N ARG A 996 17.44 19.42 13.96
CA ARG A 996 16.51 20.48 14.34
C ARG A 996 16.61 21.69 13.40
N ARG A 997 16.42 21.50 12.08
CA ARG A 997 16.48 22.57 11.06
C ARG A 997 15.48 22.37 9.93
N LEU A 998 15.07 23.46 9.28
CA LEU A 998 14.19 23.44 8.11
C LEU A 998 14.90 22.80 6.89
N VAL A 999 14.34 21.73 6.34
CA VAL A 999 14.89 20.98 5.19
C VAL A 999 13.87 20.86 4.05
N THR A 1000 14.27 20.51 2.82
CA THR A 1000 13.37 20.20 1.70
C THR A 1000 14.00 19.19 0.74
N ALA A 1001 13.21 18.74 -0.25
CA ALA A 1001 13.65 17.84 -1.32
C ALA A 1001 14.91 18.34 -2.06
N TYR A 1002 15.07 19.67 -2.22
CA TYR A 1002 16.24 20.28 -2.85
C TYR A 1002 17.54 20.05 -2.06
N ASP A 1003 17.48 20.08 -0.73
CA ASP A 1003 18.63 19.88 0.17
C ASP A 1003 19.21 18.47 0.03
N LEU A 1004 18.31 17.50 -0.14
CA LEU A 1004 18.74 16.13 -0.40
C LEU A 1004 19.17 15.92 -1.84
N HIS A 1005 18.62 16.61 -2.84
CA HIS A 1005 19.23 16.62 -4.17
C HIS A 1005 20.70 17.06 -4.09
N ALA A 1006 21.00 18.15 -3.37
CA ALA A 1006 22.36 18.61 -3.12
C ALA A 1006 23.21 17.55 -2.41
N THR A 1007 22.68 16.91 -1.36
CA THR A 1007 23.38 15.86 -0.59
C THR A 1007 23.62 14.58 -1.41
N LEU A 1008 22.70 14.23 -2.31
CA LEU A 1008 22.81 13.10 -3.24
C LEU A 1008 23.87 13.38 -4.31
N LEU A 1009 23.95 14.61 -4.84
CA LEU A 1009 25.07 15.04 -5.68
C LEU A 1009 26.40 15.04 -4.91
N GLY A 1010 26.39 15.43 -3.63
CA GLY A 1010 27.54 15.38 -2.73
C GLY A 1010 28.14 13.98 -2.59
N LEU A 1011 27.31 12.98 -2.24
CA LEU A 1011 27.78 11.59 -2.10
C LEU A 1011 28.18 10.93 -3.43
N SER A 1012 27.72 11.43 -4.58
CA SER A 1012 28.16 10.91 -5.89
C SER A 1012 29.67 11.07 -6.10
N LYS A 1013 30.30 11.94 -5.30
CA LYS A 1013 31.73 12.27 -5.30
C LYS A 1013 32.54 11.48 -4.25
N PHE A 1014 31.91 10.69 -3.37
CA PHE A 1014 32.62 9.89 -2.35
C PHE A 1014 33.72 9.01 -3.00
N PRO A 1015 34.94 8.92 -2.42
CA PRO A 1015 35.36 9.36 -1.07
C PRO A 1015 35.53 10.87 -0.87
N ALA A 1016 35.53 11.69 -1.93
CA ALA A 1016 35.59 13.15 -1.83
C ALA A 1016 34.22 13.73 -1.46
N LEU A 1017 33.84 13.62 -0.18
CA LEU A 1017 32.63 14.23 0.37
C LEU A 1017 32.60 15.74 0.11
N SER A 1018 31.42 16.25 -0.24
CA SER A 1018 31.21 17.64 -0.65
C SER A 1018 29.96 18.17 0.02
N THR A 1019 30.11 19.16 0.90
CA THR A 1019 29.03 19.87 1.60
C THR A 1019 28.37 20.96 0.74
N ALA A 1020 28.43 20.79 -0.59
CA ALA A 1020 28.01 21.82 -1.53
C ALA A 1020 26.49 21.99 -1.57
N SER A 1021 26.05 23.24 -1.69
CA SER A 1021 24.68 23.59 -2.05
C SER A 1021 24.44 23.47 -3.56
N THR A 1022 23.16 23.50 -3.94
CA THR A 1022 22.66 23.87 -5.27
C THR A 1022 22.04 25.27 -5.20
N GLU A 1023 21.47 25.74 -6.31
CA GLU A 1023 20.69 26.99 -6.35
C GLU A 1023 19.54 27.03 -5.32
N ARG A 1024 18.94 25.86 -5.02
CA ARG A 1024 17.65 25.74 -4.30
C ARG A 1024 17.74 24.93 -3.00
N GLY A 1025 18.90 24.37 -2.66
CA GLY A 1025 19.06 23.54 -1.45
C GLY A 1025 20.49 23.33 -0.96
N LEU A 1026 20.62 23.03 0.33
CA LEU A 1026 21.87 22.91 1.09
C LEU A 1026 22.16 21.44 1.42
N SER A 1027 23.42 21.00 1.36
CA SER A 1027 23.71 19.60 1.70
C SER A 1027 23.69 19.34 3.22
N LEU A 1028 22.99 18.27 3.63
CA LEU A 1028 22.92 17.80 5.03
C LEU A 1028 24.28 17.43 5.64
N MET A 1029 25.31 17.20 4.81
CA MET A 1029 26.67 16.95 5.25
C MET A 1029 27.35 18.23 5.81
N GLY A 1030 26.79 19.42 5.53
CA GLY A 1030 27.14 20.70 6.12
C GLY A 1030 26.01 21.25 7.01
N ARG A 1031 26.22 22.39 7.66
CA ARG A 1031 25.24 22.99 8.58
C ARG A 1031 24.08 23.66 7.84
N ILE A 1032 22.85 23.44 8.29
CA ILE A 1032 21.67 24.24 7.91
C ILE A 1032 21.47 25.38 8.95
N PRO A 1033 21.23 26.63 8.51
CA PRO A 1033 20.95 27.76 9.42
C PRO A 1033 19.59 27.62 10.14
N PRO A 1034 19.47 27.97 11.45
CA PRO A 1034 18.17 28.11 12.11
C PRO A 1034 17.38 29.36 11.67
N GLU A 1035 17.99 30.30 10.96
CA GLU A 1035 17.34 31.51 10.46
C GLU A 1035 16.54 31.27 9.16
N ARG A 1036 16.57 30.06 8.59
CA ARG A 1036 15.96 29.72 7.29
C ARG A 1036 14.43 29.64 7.37
N THR A 1037 13.74 30.36 6.49
CA THR A 1037 12.27 30.32 6.31
C THR A 1037 11.84 29.38 5.17
N CYS A 1038 10.53 29.14 5.03
CA CYS A 1038 9.95 28.47 3.87
C CYS A 1038 10.30 29.14 2.53
N GLY A 1039 10.40 30.48 2.50
CA GLY A 1039 10.80 31.22 1.30
C GLY A 1039 12.23 30.89 0.88
N ASP A 1040 13.16 30.87 1.84
CA ASP A 1040 14.56 30.46 1.66
C ASP A 1040 14.72 28.95 1.37
N ALA A 1041 13.62 28.21 1.42
CA ALA A 1041 13.53 26.78 1.14
C ALA A 1041 12.78 26.47 -0.17
N PHE A 1042 12.40 27.50 -0.95
CA PHE A 1042 11.61 27.40 -2.19
C PHE A 1042 10.25 26.69 -1.99
N VAL A 1043 9.58 27.02 -0.89
CA VAL A 1043 8.24 26.53 -0.51
C VAL A 1043 7.22 27.66 -0.60
N ALA A 1044 6.12 27.45 -1.32
CA ALA A 1044 5.03 28.44 -1.40
C ALA A 1044 4.22 28.51 -0.08
N PRO A 1045 3.64 29.67 0.29
CA PRO A 1045 2.98 29.87 1.58
C PRO A 1045 1.86 28.85 1.90
N GLU A 1046 1.09 28.46 0.89
CA GLU A 1046 0.04 27.44 0.97
C GLU A 1046 0.55 26.03 1.29
N PHE A 1047 1.86 25.81 1.14
CA PHE A 1047 2.59 24.57 1.43
C PHE A 1047 3.63 24.73 2.56
N CYS A 1048 3.68 25.86 3.28
CA CYS A 1048 4.61 26.11 4.39
C CYS A 1048 4.08 25.69 5.78
N ALA A 1049 4.82 24.84 6.49
CA ALA A 1049 4.40 24.28 7.79
C ALA A 1049 4.76 25.15 9.00
N CYS A 1050 5.78 26.00 8.84
CA CYS A 1050 6.21 26.93 9.87
C CYS A 1050 5.06 27.91 10.16
N ILE A 1051 4.57 27.94 11.40
CA ILE A 1051 3.48 28.83 11.78
C ILE A 1051 4.06 30.23 12.04
N GLY A 1052 3.67 31.19 11.22
CA GLY A 1052 3.90 32.62 11.48
C GLY A 1052 2.93 33.18 12.51
N THR A 1053 3.23 34.35 13.08
CA THR A 1053 2.41 35.03 14.10
C THR A 1053 1.13 35.67 13.51
N SER A 1054 0.25 34.86 12.90
CA SER A 1054 -1.00 35.32 12.29
C SER A 1054 -2.13 35.42 13.31
N SER A 1055 -2.57 36.64 13.61
CA SER A 1055 -3.81 36.88 14.36
C SER A 1055 -5.03 36.38 13.59
N SER A 1056 -5.95 35.68 14.27
CA SER A 1056 -7.23 35.25 13.70
C SER A 1056 -8.02 36.43 13.12
N LEU A 1057 -8.43 36.34 11.86
CA LEU A 1057 -9.42 37.24 11.26
C LEU A 1057 -10.79 36.97 11.90
N SER A 1058 -11.10 37.73 12.95
CA SER A 1058 -12.34 37.62 13.72
C SER A 1058 -13.56 38.24 13.03
N ASP A 1059 -13.39 39.01 11.94
CA ASP A 1059 -14.50 39.57 11.19
C ASP A 1059 -15.17 38.50 10.30
N GLN A 1060 -16.25 37.94 10.84
CA GLN A 1060 -17.09 36.95 10.16
C GLN A 1060 -17.66 37.46 8.83
N LYS A 1061 -17.78 38.78 8.59
CA LYS A 1061 -18.24 39.36 7.32
C LYS A 1061 -17.22 39.19 6.20
N VAL A 1062 -15.94 39.37 6.50
CA VAL A 1062 -14.85 39.20 5.51
C VAL A 1062 -14.75 37.73 5.10
N ALA A 1063 -14.82 36.81 6.07
CA ALA A 1063 -14.85 35.37 5.81
C ALA A 1063 -16.07 34.94 4.96
N LEU A 1064 -17.27 35.46 5.26
CA LEU A 1064 -18.47 35.23 4.46
C LEU A 1064 -18.34 35.81 3.05
N SER A 1065 -17.84 37.04 2.89
CA SER A 1065 -17.65 37.67 1.59
C SER A 1065 -16.66 36.90 0.70
N PHE A 1066 -15.57 36.39 1.28
CA PHE A 1066 -14.61 35.56 0.55
C PHE A 1066 -15.21 34.19 0.18
N ALA A 1067 -15.97 33.56 1.07
CA ALA A 1067 -16.67 32.31 0.77
C ALA A 1067 -17.71 32.48 -0.36
N HIS A 1068 -18.46 33.58 -0.35
CA HIS A 1068 -19.40 33.93 -1.43
C HIS A 1068 -18.66 34.17 -2.77
N TYR A 1069 -17.52 34.88 -2.75
CA TYR A 1069 -16.70 35.07 -3.95
C TYR A 1069 -16.19 33.73 -4.50
N ALA A 1070 -15.60 32.88 -3.66
CA ALA A 1070 -15.11 31.57 -4.06
C ALA A 1070 -16.23 30.68 -4.63
N LEU A 1071 -17.41 30.65 -4.00
CA LEU A 1071 -18.58 29.94 -4.53
C LEU A 1071 -19.06 30.52 -5.87
N SER A 1072 -19.06 31.85 -6.04
CA SER A 1072 -19.42 32.47 -7.33
C SER A 1072 -18.44 32.13 -8.45
N TYR A 1073 -17.14 32.02 -8.13
CA TYR A 1073 -16.10 31.61 -9.09
C TYR A 1073 -16.22 30.12 -9.46
N ILE A 1074 -16.49 29.25 -8.47
CA ILE A 1074 -16.75 27.83 -8.71
C ILE A 1074 -17.99 27.63 -9.57
N ASN A 1075 -19.08 28.34 -9.28
CA ASN A 1075 -20.31 28.27 -10.07
C ASN A 1075 -20.11 28.79 -11.50
N ALA A 1076 -19.38 29.89 -11.68
CA ALA A 1076 -19.05 30.41 -13.01
C ALA A 1076 -18.19 29.43 -13.82
N LEU A 1077 -17.23 28.74 -13.20
CA LEU A 1077 -16.47 27.66 -13.84
C LEU A 1077 -17.36 26.47 -14.20
N ALA A 1078 -18.33 26.12 -13.35
CA ALA A 1078 -19.28 25.04 -13.62
C ALA A 1078 -20.21 25.37 -14.79
N GLU A 1079 -20.78 26.59 -14.84
CA GLU A 1079 -21.61 27.07 -15.96
C GLU A 1079 -20.82 27.12 -17.28
N LEU A 1080 -19.53 27.50 -17.24
CA LEU A 1080 -18.66 27.62 -18.41
C LEU A 1080 -18.14 26.26 -18.93
N HIS A 1081 -18.26 25.18 -18.15
CA HIS A 1081 -17.82 23.83 -18.51
C HIS A 1081 -18.95 22.78 -18.61
N PHE A 1082 -20.14 23.05 -18.06
CA PHE A 1082 -21.31 22.16 -18.09
C PHE A 1082 -22.62 22.87 -18.47
N PRO A 1083 -22.72 23.50 -19.66
CA PRO A 1083 -23.94 24.20 -20.09
C PRO A 1083 -25.03 23.24 -20.62
N GLY A 1084 -25.94 22.79 -19.74
CA GLY A 1084 -27.19 22.10 -20.10
C GLY A 1084 -27.32 20.66 -19.61
#